data_AF-A0A6G1YK85-F1
#
_entry.id   AF-A0A6G1YK85-F1
#
_cell.length_a   1.000
_cell.length_b   1.000
_cell.length_c   1.000
_cell.angle_alpha   90.00
_cell.angle_beta   90.00
_cell.angle_gamma   90.00
#
_symmetry.space_group_name_H-M   'P 1'
#
loop_
_entity.id
_entity.type
_entity.pdbx_description
1 polymer ?
#
loop_
_entity_poly.entity_id
_entity_poly.type
_entity_poly.pdbx_seq_one_letter_code
_entity_poly.pdbx_strand_id
1 'polypeptide(L)'
;MEQLSHDKYPIQAESTRDGVLESASKRVRMIFSVMASPNRIDILRILNSKGPLTYSELKSLAGFKSKKESGKFAYHLRKLLRQSLVALNKAERRYTITNLGKLVLSLARQIEERSIIESGKMYVRTTRPSIEEFNSNKIIQSLVREANMPLEQAHKITEEVENKIYKFQAVYLTSSLIRETVNSVLIEHGHEEYRNKLARLGLPASDIVEMLSSADAAKNGLETLMSKASQSIFSEYLLINTLPKDIADMHLAGEMNISNSGTWGLIPDTIFLDVTNSRENALDLKGKFLNVSRMPLPGIKNSNDFETYLSLLISLLSREASTEVVLEGIIPMILEQTKEPAEISSRFAKALMLSSIAPSYTQSGLPATTITVPADGQNATSVTALLSGYQKYVDSTPVPRIGISLIYGDMNDQQNQLRYHLDPIASLVRSGGIISLSHDDGLRASSGIRKSIGGKSSGTVITLQSLSINLPRLAYQSNKDETYFRARLALMIKPALAALYIRKKAVAELIRKGTVPALSGNSDFIQSGTTNIIINLIGARESVNDILGHHSKNNGMEVLQKVLKTSVDVALDQGRYIGEGSVGVAMIADDSATRFAALDSDKYGRAYLQSTQQNSTTYSQGLTLYGEQLLMPNDDNSGSLIEECLSVDKLLSGGLSITLDVTELASNHVQLKKAIEAASGIPFFRPMVKLMVCNSCGKRSGSRYLERCEFCGSSHMLLIH
;
A
#
# COMPACT_ATOMS: atom_id res chain seq x y z
N MET A 1 19.84 64.33 -82.59
CA MET A 1 20.33 65.35 -81.64
C MET A 1 20.45 64.66 -80.30
N GLU A 2 21.57 64.58 -79.60
CA GLU A 2 22.93 65.07 -79.79
C GLU A 2 23.89 64.09 -79.10
N GLN A 3 25.13 64.09 -79.57
CA GLN A 3 26.25 63.24 -79.18
C GLN A 3 26.72 63.50 -77.74
N LEU A 4 27.54 62.56 -77.22
CA LEU A 4 28.81 62.75 -76.47
C LEU A 4 29.00 61.53 -75.54
N SER A 5 29.83 60.53 -75.89
CA SER A 5 31.30 60.46 -75.88
C SER A 5 31.88 59.91 -74.56
N HIS A 6 32.62 58.81 -74.69
CA HIS A 6 33.86 58.42 -73.96
C HIS A 6 33.84 58.33 -72.41
N ASP A 7 34.48 57.38 -71.72
CA ASP A 7 35.58 56.51 -72.08
C ASP A 7 35.72 55.31 -71.10
N LYS A 8 36.23 54.22 -71.68
CA LYS A 8 36.97 53.04 -71.18
C LYS A 8 37.25 52.84 -69.67
N TYR A 9 36.93 51.63 -69.19
CA TYR A 9 37.90 50.71 -68.56
C TYR A 9 37.57 49.25 -68.96
N PRO A 10 38.55 48.39 -69.35
CA PRO A 10 38.28 47.03 -69.77
C PRO A 10 38.44 45.98 -68.65
N ILE A 11 37.49 45.03 -68.64
CA ILE A 11 37.63 43.57 -68.48
C ILE A 11 38.05 43.04 -67.08
N GLN A 12 37.15 42.33 -66.38
CA GLN A 12 37.15 40.84 -66.27
C GLN A 12 35.94 40.27 -65.50
N ALA A 13 35.33 39.27 -66.15
CA ALA A 13 34.18 38.44 -65.84
C ALA A 13 33.79 38.20 -64.37
N GLU A 14 32.54 38.55 -64.02
CA GLU A 14 31.79 37.84 -62.98
C GLU A 14 31.13 36.60 -63.58
N SER A 15 31.57 35.42 -63.13
CA SER A 15 30.86 34.16 -63.34
C SER A 15 29.56 34.15 -62.55
N THR A 16 28.45 34.01 -63.26
CA THR A 16 27.05 34.05 -62.80
C THR A 16 26.76 33.22 -61.54
N ARG A 17 26.38 33.90 -60.46
CA ARG A 17 25.88 33.35 -59.18
C ARG A 17 24.46 32.75 -59.24
N ASP A 18 23.79 32.79 -60.39
CA ASP A 18 22.36 32.41 -60.53
C ASP A 18 22.08 30.90 -60.52
N GLY A 19 23.04 30.04 -60.90
CA GLY A 19 22.78 28.60 -61.05
C GLY A 19 22.54 27.84 -59.74
N VAL A 20 23.13 28.29 -58.63
CA VAL A 20 23.06 27.57 -57.34
C VAL A 20 21.71 27.79 -56.66
N LEU A 21 21.20 29.03 -56.66
CA LEU A 21 19.90 29.39 -56.06
C LEU A 21 18.73 28.75 -56.82
N GLU A 22 18.79 28.69 -58.15
CA GLU A 22 17.77 28.04 -58.97
C GLU A 22 17.73 26.51 -58.72
N SER A 23 18.90 25.88 -58.51
CA SER A 23 19.00 24.46 -58.18
C SER A 23 18.46 24.13 -56.78
N ALA A 24 18.69 25.00 -55.80
CA ALA A 24 18.19 24.86 -54.43
C ALA A 24 16.66 24.98 -54.39
N SER A 25 16.09 25.93 -55.12
CA SER A 25 14.63 26.10 -55.27
C SER A 25 13.97 24.88 -55.91
N LYS A 26 14.58 24.31 -56.97
CA LYS A 26 14.13 23.04 -57.59
C LYS A 26 14.15 21.88 -56.60
N ARG A 27 15.19 21.77 -55.76
CA ARG A 27 15.31 20.72 -54.73
C ARG A 27 14.22 20.85 -53.65
N VAL A 28 13.94 22.06 -53.19
CA VAL A 28 12.89 22.32 -52.19
C VAL A 28 11.51 21.94 -52.72
N ARG A 29 11.18 22.30 -53.97
CA ARG A 29 9.92 21.89 -54.62
C ARG A 29 9.77 20.36 -54.69
N MET A 30 10.86 19.65 -54.97
CA MET A 30 10.87 18.18 -55.00
C MET A 30 10.64 17.57 -53.61
N ILE A 31 11.17 18.18 -52.55
CA ILE A 31 10.90 17.75 -51.16
C ILE A 31 9.42 17.93 -50.82
N PHE A 32 8.82 19.09 -51.11
CA PHE A 32 7.39 19.33 -50.89
C PHE A 32 6.51 18.35 -51.70
N SER A 33 6.85 18.05 -52.95
CA SER A 33 6.16 17.03 -53.76
C SER A 33 6.26 15.63 -53.14
N VAL A 34 7.37 15.32 -52.46
CA VAL A 34 7.53 14.06 -51.72
C VAL A 34 6.68 14.02 -50.44
N MET A 35 6.47 15.15 -49.79
CA MET A 35 5.62 15.24 -48.60
C MET A 35 4.13 15.12 -48.89
N ALA A 36 3.68 15.48 -50.09
CA ALA A 36 2.26 15.48 -50.46
C ALA A 36 1.55 14.10 -50.41
N SER A 37 2.25 13.01 -50.09
CA SER A 37 1.63 11.68 -49.94
C SER A 37 1.59 11.27 -48.46
N PRO A 38 0.43 10.90 -47.92
CA PRO A 38 0.27 10.52 -46.51
C PRO A 38 1.16 9.32 -46.16
N ASN A 39 1.21 8.29 -47.02
CA ASN A 39 2.07 7.11 -46.82
C ASN A 39 3.54 7.45 -46.59
N ARG A 40 4.07 8.51 -47.22
CA ARG A 40 5.49 8.91 -47.07
C ARG A 40 5.72 9.67 -45.77
N ILE A 41 4.73 10.47 -45.34
CA ILE A 41 4.73 11.12 -44.01
C ILE A 41 4.65 10.07 -42.91
N ASP A 42 3.79 9.05 -43.06
CA ASP A 42 3.64 7.97 -42.09
C ASP A 42 4.94 7.17 -41.93
N ILE A 43 5.63 6.86 -43.04
CA ILE A 43 6.95 6.21 -43.00
C ILE A 43 7.96 7.05 -42.21
N LEU A 44 8.01 8.37 -42.42
CA LEU A 44 8.88 9.28 -41.66
C LEU A 44 8.48 9.30 -40.17
N ARG A 45 7.18 9.34 -39.85
CA ARG A 45 6.67 9.32 -38.47
C ARG A 45 7.03 8.04 -37.73
N ILE A 46 6.93 6.89 -38.40
CA ILE A 46 7.30 5.58 -37.84
C ILE A 46 8.80 5.54 -37.56
N LEU A 47 9.65 5.95 -38.51
CA LEU A 47 11.10 5.98 -38.30
C LEU A 47 11.52 6.96 -37.20
N ASN A 48 10.83 8.10 -37.05
CA ASN A 48 11.12 9.07 -36.00
C ASN A 48 10.70 8.57 -34.59
N SER A 49 9.64 7.77 -34.51
CA SER A 49 9.12 7.27 -33.22
C SER A 49 9.72 5.93 -32.79
N LYS A 50 10.03 5.03 -33.72
CA LYS A 50 10.52 3.67 -33.45
C LYS A 50 12.03 3.51 -33.67
N GLY A 51 12.69 4.51 -34.25
CA GLY A 51 14.12 4.43 -34.56
C GLY A 51 14.43 3.59 -35.81
N PRO A 52 15.67 3.06 -35.93
CA PRO A 52 16.12 2.33 -37.11
C PRO A 52 15.36 1.01 -37.37
N LEU A 53 14.75 0.86 -38.53
CA LEU A 53 13.91 -0.31 -38.86
C LEU A 53 14.35 -1.04 -40.13
N THR A 54 14.21 -2.36 -40.17
CA THR A 54 14.41 -3.15 -41.39
C THR A 54 13.26 -2.93 -42.39
N TYR A 55 13.48 -3.32 -43.64
CA TYR A 55 12.47 -3.19 -44.69
C TYR A 55 11.13 -3.84 -44.32
N SER A 56 11.15 -5.07 -43.79
CA SER A 56 9.95 -5.83 -43.45
C SER A 56 9.19 -5.25 -42.25
N GLU A 57 9.92 -4.82 -41.21
CA GLU A 57 9.34 -4.15 -40.04
C GLU A 57 8.66 -2.84 -40.43
N LEU A 58 9.36 -1.99 -41.19
CA LEU A 58 8.85 -0.70 -41.64
C LEU A 58 7.63 -0.86 -42.57
N LYS A 59 7.67 -1.85 -43.48
CA LYS A 59 6.54 -2.18 -44.37
C LYS A 59 5.29 -2.57 -43.58
N SER A 60 5.45 -3.46 -42.59
CA SER A 60 4.34 -3.93 -41.76
C SER A 60 3.73 -2.79 -40.93
N LEU A 61 4.58 -2.00 -40.27
CA LEU A 61 4.16 -0.87 -39.44
C LEU A 61 3.50 0.24 -40.26
N ALA A 62 3.92 0.45 -41.50
CA ALA A 62 3.31 1.41 -42.42
C ALA A 62 1.98 0.91 -43.06
N GLY A 63 1.45 -0.24 -42.62
CA GLY A 63 0.14 -0.73 -43.02
C GLY A 63 0.11 -1.54 -44.32
N PHE A 64 1.25 -1.79 -44.96
CA PHE A 64 1.33 -2.58 -46.19
C PHE A 64 1.45 -4.08 -45.86
N LYS A 65 0.33 -4.74 -45.59
CA LYS A 65 0.31 -6.13 -45.07
C LYS A 65 0.46 -7.20 -46.15
N SER A 66 0.00 -6.97 -47.38
CA SER A 66 -0.01 -8.00 -48.42
C SER A 66 1.31 -8.11 -49.19
N LYS A 67 1.56 -9.28 -49.81
CA LYS A 67 2.71 -9.47 -50.74
C LYS A 67 2.58 -8.59 -52.00
N LYS A 68 1.36 -8.39 -52.51
CA LYS A 68 1.06 -7.57 -53.71
C LYS A 68 1.39 -6.10 -53.53
N GLU A 69 1.35 -5.59 -52.29
CA GLU A 69 1.64 -4.19 -51.96
C GLU A 69 3.13 -3.88 -51.72
N SER A 70 4.01 -4.89 -51.78
CA SER A 70 5.45 -4.72 -51.56
C SER A 70 6.08 -3.73 -52.55
N GLY A 71 5.64 -3.76 -53.82
CA GLY A 71 6.12 -2.84 -54.85
C GLY A 71 5.70 -1.39 -54.58
N LYS A 72 4.48 -1.18 -54.07
CA LYS A 72 3.95 0.13 -53.70
C LYS A 72 4.71 0.74 -52.52
N PHE A 73 5.00 -0.05 -51.49
CA PHE A 73 5.84 0.39 -50.37
C PHE A 73 7.27 0.73 -50.83
N ALA A 74 7.90 -0.14 -51.64
CA ALA A 74 9.23 0.11 -52.20
C ALA A 74 9.29 1.43 -52.98
N TYR A 75 8.23 1.76 -53.72
CA TYR A 75 8.11 3.02 -54.45
C TYR A 75 8.15 4.23 -53.51
N HIS A 76 7.35 4.21 -52.44
CA HIS A 76 7.32 5.30 -51.45
C HIS A 76 8.68 5.46 -50.74
N LEU A 77 9.28 4.36 -50.30
CA LEU A 77 10.57 4.36 -49.62
C LEU A 77 11.70 4.87 -50.54
N ARG A 78 11.70 4.46 -51.81
CA ARG A 78 12.69 4.94 -52.80
C ARG A 78 12.60 6.44 -53.03
N LYS A 79 11.39 7.01 -53.07
CA LYS A 79 11.20 8.47 -53.21
C LYS A 79 11.74 9.24 -52.00
N LEU A 80 11.59 8.70 -50.79
CA LEU A 80 12.14 9.27 -49.56
C LEU A 80 13.68 9.22 -49.53
N LEU A 81 14.28 8.08 -49.92
CA LEU A 81 15.73 7.91 -50.05
C LEU A 81 16.32 8.87 -51.09
N ARG A 82 15.65 9.04 -52.23
CA ARG A 82 16.12 9.91 -53.33
C ARG A 82 16.20 11.38 -52.94
N GLN A 83 15.37 11.83 -52.01
CA GLN A 83 15.39 13.20 -51.48
C GLN A 83 16.17 13.31 -50.16
N SER A 84 16.88 12.25 -49.75
CA SER A 84 17.68 12.21 -48.52
C SER A 84 16.87 12.48 -47.24
N LEU A 85 15.56 12.17 -47.24
CA LEU A 85 14.71 12.28 -46.04
C LEU A 85 14.82 11.03 -45.15
N VAL A 86 15.17 9.91 -45.78
CA VAL A 86 15.50 8.63 -45.14
C VAL A 86 16.88 8.21 -45.62
N ALA A 87 17.66 7.55 -44.77
CA ALA A 87 18.93 6.92 -45.09
C ALA A 87 18.85 5.42 -44.83
N LEU A 88 19.67 4.64 -45.54
CA LEU A 88 19.84 3.20 -45.29
C LEU A 88 21.23 2.97 -44.74
N ASN A 89 21.32 2.46 -43.51
CA ASN A 89 22.57 1.90 -43.00
C ASN A 89 22.80 0.54 -43.69
N LYS A 90 23.81 0.48 -44.56
CA LYS A 90 24.12 -0.74 -45.33
C LYS A 90 24.67 -1.87 -44.45
N ALA A 91 25.36 -1.55 -43.36
CA ALA A 91 25.92 -2.55 -42.45
C ALA A 91 24.80 -3.26 -41.66
N GLU A 92 23.84 -2.49 -41.14
CA GLU A 92 22.77 -3.00 -40.29
C GLU A 92 21.49 -3.36 -41.07
N ARG A 93 21.41 -3.01 -42.36
CA ARG A 93 20.23 -3.15 -43.22
C ARG A 93 18.97 -2.47 -42.63
N ARG A 94 19.18 -1.39 -41.88
CA ARG A 94 18.12 -0.59 -41.23
C ARG A 94 18.01 0.79 -41.85
N TYR A 95 16.78 1.23 -42.06
CA TYR A 95 16.44 2.56 -42.51
C TYR A 95 16.31 3.52 -41.32
N THR A 96 16.82 4.73 -41.46
CA THR A 96 16.78 5.79 -40.44
C THR A 96 16.28 7.09 -41.03
N ILE A 97 15.60 7.90 -40.22
CA ILE A 97 15.21 9.26 -40.63
C ILE A 97 16.44 10.18 -40.54
N THR A 98 16.62 11.05 -41.54
CA THR A 98 17.72 12.03 -41.55
C THR A 98 17.33 13.30 -40.79
N ASN A 99 18.29 14.18 -40.47
CA ASN A 99 18.00 15.50 -39.88
C ASN A 99 17.07 16.35 -40.77
N LEU A 100 17.26 16.27 -42.09
CA LEU A 100 16.35 16.91 -43.05
C LEU A 100 14.95 16.29 -43.01
N GLY A 101 14.86 14.96 -42.92
CA GLY A 101 13.58 14.25 -42.72
C GLY A 101 12.87 14.69 -41.44
N LYS A 102 13.60 14.86 -40.33
CA LYS A 102 13.06 15.37 -39.05
C LYS A 102 12.56 16.80 -39.17
N LEU A 103 13.33 17.69 -39.79
CA LEU A 103 12.93 19.08 -40.03
C LEU A 103 11.67 19.14 -40.91
N VAL A 104 11.65 18.38 -41.99
CA VAL A 104 10.52 18.25 -42.90
C VAL A 104 9.27 17.74 -42.18
N LEU A 105 9.40 16.71 -41.35
CA LEU A 105 8.29 16.20 -40.54
C LEU A 105 7.78 17.23 -39.51
N SER A 106 8.68 18.00 -38.90
CA SER A 106 8.34 19.10 -37.99
C SER A 106 7.59 20.22 -38.70
N LEU A 107 8.05 20.63 -39.89
CA LEU A 107 7.40 21.65 -40.71
C LEU A 107 6.04 21.16 -41.23
N ALA A 108 5.94 19.90 -41.66
CA ALA A 108 4.66 19.30 -42.04
C ALA A 108 3.65 19.43 -40.92
N ARG A 109 4.07 19.08 -39.70
CA ARG A 109 3.26 19.19 -38.49
C ARG A 109 2.90 20.64 -38.20
N GLN A 110 3.83 21.60 -38.29
CA GLN A 110 3.52 23.02 -38.08
C GLN A 110 2.55 23.58 -39.13
N ILE A 111 2.67 23.17 -40.39
CA ILE A 111 1.75 23.56 -41.46
C ILE A 111 0.38 22.93 -41.24
N GLU A 112 0.34 21.64 -40.88
CA GLU A 112 -0.90 20.95 -40.50
C GLU A 112 -1.56 21.67 -39.31
N GLU A 113 -0.83 21.91 -38.22
CA GLU A 113 -1.23 22.67 -37.03
C GLU A 113 -1.76 24.08 -37.39
N ARG A 114 -1.09 24.82 -38.28
CA ARG A 114 -1.52 26.16 -38.72
C ARG A 114 -2.74 26.12 -39.65
N SER A 115 -2.77 25.19 -40.61
CA SER A 115 -3.91 24.99 -41.52
C SER A 115 -5.19 24.58 -40.76
N ILE A 116 -5.02 23.85 -39.65
CA ILE A 116 -6.07 23.49 -38.71
C ILE A 116 -6.66 24.75 -38.04
N ILE A 117 -5.80 25.64 -37.53
CA ILE A 117 -6.21 26.89 -36.87
C ILE A 117 -6.97 27.79 -37.85
N GLU A 118 -6.55 27.85 -39.11
CA GLU A 118 -7.21 28.65 -40.16
C GLU A 118 -8.53 28.05 -40.66
N SER A 119 -8.79 26.76 -40.42
CA SER A 119 -10.01 26.07 -40.87
C SER A 119 -11.27 26.39 -40.03
N GLY A 120 -11.13 27.08 -38.90
CA GLY A 120 -12.24 27.41 -37.98
C GLY A 120 -12.83 26.23 -37.21
N LYS A 121 -12.32 25.01 -37.41
CA LYS A 121 -12.76 23.79 -36.71
C LYS A 121 -11.99 23.59 -35.41
N MET A 122 -12.68 23.08 -34.39
CA MET A 122 -12.09 22.83 -33.08
C MET A 122 -11.55 21.40 -33.00
N TYR A 123 -10.31 21.25 -32.52
CA TYR A 123 -9.65 19.95 -32.40
C TYR A 123 -9.27 19.63 -30.95
N VAL A 124 -9.31 18.34 -30.63
CA VAL A 124 -9.05 17.80 -29.31
C VAL A 124 -7.85 16.87 -29.37
N ARG A 125 -6.84 17.16 -28.55
CA ARG A 125 -5.79 16.21 -28.21
C ARG A 125 -6.34 15.22 -27.20
N THR A 126 -6.46 13.96 -27.61
CA THR A 126 -7.02 12.92 -26.74
C THR A 126 -5.97 12.44 -25.72
N THR A 127 -6.40 11.58 -24.79
CA THR A 127 -5.48 10.86 -23.88
C THR A 127 -4.57 9.89 -24.62
N ARG A 128 -4.94 9.48 -25.84
CA ARG A 128 -4.04 8.79 -26.77
C ARG A 128 -3.26 9.86 -27.55
N PRO A 129 -2.07 9.56 -28.10
CA PRO A 129 -1.33 10.52 -28.92
C PRO A 129 -1.99 10.71 -30.31
N SER A 130 -3.28 11.09 -30.34
CA SER A 130 -4.07 11.44 -31.52
C SER A 130 -4.71 12.83 -31.34
N ILE A 131 -4.90 13.51 -32.47
CA ILE A 131 -5.67 14.75 -32.58
C ILE A 131 -6.93 14.38 -33.36
N GLU A 132 -8.09 14.71 -32.82
CA GLU A 132 -9.40 14.42 -33.41
C GLU A 132 -10.26 15.69 -33.47
N GLU A 133 -11.20 15.76 -34.42
CA GLU A 133 -12.17 16.86 -34.46
C GLU A 133 -13.08 16.79 -33.22
N PHE A 134 -13.40 17.96 -32.64
CA PHE A 134 -14.29 18.06 -31.49
C PHE A 134 -15.68 17.51 -31.84
N ASN A 135 -16.21 16.66 -30.97
CA ASN A 135 -17.53 16.06 -31.13
C ASN A 135 -18.21 16.00 -29.76
N SER A 136 -19.23 16.83 -29.56
CA SER A 136 -19.98 16.92 -28.31
C SER A 136 -20.71 15.62 -27.95
N ASN A 137 -21.05 14.76 -28.91
CA ASN A 137 -21.64 13.45 -28.63
C ASN A 137 -20.74 12.55 -27.77
N LYS A 138 -19.41 12.74 -27.81
CA LYS A 138 -18.49 12.00 -26.93
C LYS A 138 -18.64 12.41 -25.46
N ILE A 139 -19.07 13.65 -25.20
CA ILE A 139 -19.37 14.15 -23.85
C ILE A 139 -20.63 13.47 -23.33
N ILE A 140 -21.70 13.42 -24.15
CA ILE A 140 -22.95 12.71 -23.82
C ILE A 140 -22.65 11.24 -23.50
N GLN A 141 -21.91 10.55 -24.38
CA GLN A 141 -21.53 9.16 -24.17
C GLN A 141 -20.74 8.96 -22.87
N SER A 142 -19.84 9.88 -22.53
CA SER A 142 -19.07 9.82 -21.27
C SER A 142 -19.98 10.02 -20.04
N LEU A 143 -20.88 11.01 -20.06
CA LEU A 143 -21.85 11.27 -18.98
C LEU A 143 -22.77 10.07 -18.75
N VAL A 144 -23.31 9.48 -19.83
CA VAL A 144 -24.19 8.30 -19.74
C VAL A 144 -23.41 7.07 -19.29
N ARG A 145 -22.28 6.76 -19.92
CA ARG A 145 -21.54 5.51 -19.66
C ARG A 145 -20.83 5.49 -18.30
N GLU A 146 -20.21 6.60 -17.92
CA GLU A 146 -19.33 6.65 -16.74
C GLU A 146 -20.07 7.17 -15.51
N ALA A 147 -20.97 8.15 -15.67
CA ALA A 147 -21.71 8.72 -14.55
C ALA A 147 -23.10 8.07 -14.34
N ASN A 148 -23.55 7.25 -15.31
CA ASN A 148 -24.91 6.72 -15.38
C ASN A 148 -25.98 7.84 -15.39
N MET A 149 -25.68 8.95 -16.08
CA MET A 149 -26.58 10.09 -16.20
C MET A 149 -27.70 9.79 -17.22
N PRO A 150 -28.97 10.15 -16.94
CA PRO A 150 -30.06 10.08 -17.91
C PRO A 150 -29.74 10.85 -19.19
N LEU A 151 -30.11 10.29 -20.33
CA LEU A 151 -29.74 10.83 -21.64
C LEU A 151 -30.19 12.29 -21.83
N GLU A 152 -31.41 12.63 -21.43
CA GLU A 152 -31.97 13.99 -21.53
C GLU A 152 -31.14 15.00 -20.74
N GLN A 153 -30.78 14.67 -19.49
CA GLN A 153 -29.93 15.51 -18.65
C GLN A 153 -28.52 15.64 -19.23
N ALA A 154 -27.98 14.55 -19.78
CA ALA A 154 -26.67 14.55 -20.43
C ALA A 154 -26.63 15.47 -21.67
N HIS A 155 -27.72 15.54 -22.44
CA HIS A 155 -27.85 16.50 -23.56
C HIS A 155 -27.79 17.94 -23.06
N LYS A 156 -28.59 18.28 -22.04
CA LYS A 156 -28.62 19.64 -21.48
C LYS A 156 -27.26 20.09 -20.95
N ILE A 157 -26.59 19.24 -20.17
CA ILE A 157 -25.24 19.53 -19.66
C ILE A 157 -24.24 19.66 -20.80
N THR A 158 -24.34 18.79 -21.83
CA THR A 158 -23.42 18.84 -22.97
C THR A 158 -23.58 20.14 -23.77
N GLU A 159 -24.79 20.61 -24.00
CA GLU A 159 -25.05 21.85 -24.73
C GLU A 159 -24.40 23.05 -24.04
N GLU A 160 -24.51 23.13 -22.72
CA GLU A 160 -23.87 24.20 -21.95
C GLU A 160 -22.33 24.09 -21.97
N VAL A 161 -21.80 22.87 -21.82
CA VAL A 161 -20.36 22.62 -21.92
C VAL A 161 -19.83 23.02 -23.30
N GLU A 162 -20.56 22.68 -24.36
CA GLU A 162 -20.22 23.06 -25.74
C GLU A 162 -20.18 24.59 -25.89
N ASN A 163 -21.19 25.30 -25.40
CA ASN A 163 -21.23 26.76 -25.38
C ASN A 163 -20.05 27.37 -24.59
N LYS A 164 -19.65 26.76 -23.47
CA LYS A 164 -18.51 27.20 -22.66
C LYS A 164 -17.18 26.97 -23.38
N ILE A 165 -17.03 25.81 -24.02
CA ILE A 165 -15.84 25.43 -24.79
C ILE A 165 -15.60 26.40 -25.96
N TYR A 166 -16.64 26.74 -26.72
CA TYR A 166 -16.50 27.69 -27.84
C TYR A 166 -16.05 29.09 -27.38
N LYS A 167 -16.37 29.50 -26.14
CA LYS A 167 -15.95 30.79 -25.57
C LYS A 167 -14.45 30.84 -25.21
N PHE A 168 -13.78 29.70 -25.00
CA PHE A 168 -12.38 29.70 -24.55
C PHE A 168 -11.39 30.21 -25.60
N GLN A 169 -11.75 30.28 -26.88
CA GLN A 169 -10.86 30.66 -27.98
C GLN A 169 -9.51 29.90 -27.98
N ALA A 170 -9.47 28.71 -27.39
CA ALA A 170 -8.25 27.93 -27.22
C ALA A 170 -7.83 27.30 -28.56
N VAL A 171 -6.54 27.42 -28.89
CA VAL A 171 -5.95 26.87 -30.12
C VAL A 171 -6.04 25.33 -30.17
N TYR A 172 -5.93 24.68 -29.00
CA TYR A 172 -6.09 23.23 -28.86
C TYR A 172 -6.81 22.90 -27.55
N LEU A 173 -7.84 22.04 -27.63
CA LEU A 173 -8.43 21.45 -26.44
C LEU A 173 -7.71 20.15 -26.08
N THR A 174 -7.65 19.84 -24.80
CA THR A 174 -7.30 18.48 -24.35
C THR A 174 -8.53 17.79 -23.81
N SER A 175 -8.57 16.46 -23.88
CA SER A 175 -9.63 15.69 -23.20
C SER A 175 -9.67 15.95 -21.69
N SER A 176 -8.57 16.42 -21.09
CA SER A 176 -8.48 16.88 -19.70
C SER A 176 -9.28 18.14 -19.46
N LEU A 177 -9.02 19.17 -20.26
CA LEU A 177 -9.70 20.46 -20.14
C LEU A 177 -11.20 20.33 -20.40
N ILE A 178 -11.60 19.50 -21.39
CA ILE A 178 -13.02 19.20 -21.64
C ILE A 178 -13.65 18.57 -20.40
N ARG A 179 -12.99 17.57 -19.78
CA ARG A 179 -13.49 16.90 -18.59
C ARG A 179 -13.62 17.86 -17.39
N GLU A 180 -12.65 18.74 -17.20
CA GLU A 180 -12.69 19.78 -16.17
C GLU A 180 -13.86 20.76 -16.40
N THR A 181 -14.10 21.13 -17.66
CA THR A 181 -15.25 21.98 -18.04
C THR A 181 -16.57 21.30 -17.75
N VAL A 182 -16.71 20.01 -18.09
CA VAL A 182 -17.89 19.20 -17.75
C VAL A 182 -18.09 19.16 -16.24
N ASN A 183 -17.05 18.87 -15.47
CA ASN A 183 -17.13 18.82 -14.01
C ASN A 183 -17.52 20.18 -13.41
N SER A 184 -17.03 21.29 -13.96
CA SER A 184 -17.42 22.64 -13.56
C SER A 184 -18.92 22.89 -13.80
N VAL A 185 -19.45 22.55 -14.98
CA VAL A 185 -20.89 22.72 -15.30
C VAL A 185 -21.77 21.82 -14.42
N LEU A 186 -21.32 20.61 -14.10
CA LEU A 186 -22.03 19.72 -13.17
C LEU A 186 -22.16 20.34 -11.78
N ILE A 187 -21.10 20.97 -11.27
CA ILE A 187 -21.14 21.67 -9.97
C ILE A 187 -22.09 22.86 -10.02
N GLU A 188 -22.06 23.65 -11.09
CA GLU A 188 -22.97 24.80 -11.30
C GLU A 188 -24.46 24.39 -11.27
N HIS A 189 -24.76 23.14 -11.67
CA HIS A 189 -26.10 22.56 -11.63
C HIS A 189 -26.43 21.77 -10.35
N GLY A 190 -25.53 21.74 -9.36
CA GLY A 190 -25.70 20.96 -8.13
C GLY A 190 -25.62 19.44 -8.34
N HIS A 191 -24.99 18.98 -9.42
CA HIS A 191 -24.86 17.57 -9.82
C HIS A 191 -23.56 16.94 -9.29
N GLU A 192 -23.29 17.08 -7.99
CA GLU A 192 -22.06 16.63 -7.33
C GLU A 192 -21.83 15.12 -7.48
N GLU A 193 -22.88 14.30 -7.39
CA GLU A 193 -22.78 12.84 -7.51
C GLU A 193 -22.25 12.39 -8.87
N TYR A 194 -22.68 13.04 -9.95
CA TYR A 194 -22.18 12.77 -11.30
C TYR A 194 -20.76 13.28 -11.47
N ARG A 195 -20.43 14.44 -10.89
CA ARG A 195 -19.06 14.97 -10.87
C ARG A 195 -18.11 14.01 -10.17
N ASN A 196 -18.50 13.42 -9.04
CA ASN A 196 -17.64 12.49 -8.28
C ASN A 196 -17.31 11.22 -9.09
N LYS A 197 -18.26 10.70 -9.89
CA LYS A 197 -18.01 9.57 -10.80
C LYS A 197 -17.11 9.93 -11.98
N LEU A 198 -17.12 11.20 -12.41
CA LEU A 198 -16.33 11.68 -13.54
C LEU A 198 -14.99 12.29 -13.14
N ALA A 199 -14.80 12.60 -11.86
CA ALA A 199 -13.57 13.19 -11.34
C ALA A 199 -12.37 12.31 -11.70
N ARG A 200 -11.26 12.96 -12.05
CA ARG A 200 -9.98 12.27 -12.23
C ARG A 200 -9.30 12.18 -10.89
N LEU A 201 -8.81 10.99 -10.60
CA LEU A 201 -8.05 10.70 -9.39
C LEU A 201 -6.58 10.71 -9.75
N GLY A 202 -5.78 11.38 -8.94
CA GLY A 202 -4.39 11.65 -9.29
C GLY A 202 -3.68 12.52 -8.27
N LEU A 203 -2.39 12.70 -8.51
CA LEU A 203 -1.55 13.54 -7.67
C LEU A 203 -1.25 14.86 -8.39
N PRO A 204 -1.23 16.00 -7.67
CA PRO A 204 -0.66 17.23 -8.17
C PRO A 204 0.77 17.02 -8.66
N ALA A 205 1.15 17.72 -9.74
CA ALA A 205 2.50 17.60 -10.30
C ALA A 205 3.59 18.02 -9.31
N SER A 206 3.30 18.99 -8.43
CA SER A 206 4.18 19.40 -7.32
C SER A 206 4.51 18.25 -6.40
N ASP A 207 3.50 17.47 -6.01
CA ASP A 207 3.63 16.39 -5.03
C ASP A 207 4.47 15.26 -5.62
N ILE A 208 4.35 15.01 -6.93
CA ILE A 208 5.22 14.06 -7.64
C ILE A 208 6.67 14.54 -7.64
N VAL A 209 6.92 15.83 -7.91
CA VAL A 209 8.27 16.41 -7.88
C VAL A 209 8.88 16.31 -6.48
N GLU A 210 8.09 16.60 -5.44
CA GLU A 210 8.51 16.47 -4.05
C GLU A 210 8.84 15.01 -3.69
N MET A 211 7.95 14.08 -4.04
CA MET A 211 8.18 12.65 -3.83
C MET A 211 9.43 12.12 -4.53
N LEU A 212 9.75 12.62 -5.73
CA LEU A 212 10.97 12.27 -6.47
C LEU A 212 12.23 12.91 -5.88
N SER A 213 12.10 14.06 -5.20
CA SER A 213 13.22 14.80 -4.64
C SER A 213 13.64 14.29 -3.26
N SER A 214 12.74 13.58 -2.55
CA SER A 214 12.99 13.09 -1.20
C SER A 214 13.66 11.71 -1.19
N ALA A 215 15.00 11.68 -1.24
CA ALA A 215 15.78 10.45 -1.15
C ALA A 215 15.56 9.70 0.19
N ASP A 216 15.43 10.43 1.30
CA ASP A 216 15.17 9.86 2.63
C ASP A 216 13.77 9.23 2.75
N ALA A 217 12.81 9.66 1.94
CA ALA A 217 11.46 9.10 1.90
C ALA A 217 11.34 7.81 1.06
N ALA A 218 12.39 7.44 0.32
CA ALA A 218 12.48 6.26 -0.53
C ALA A 218 13.28 5.13 0.15
N LYS A 219 12.93 4.79 1.41
CA LYS A 219 13.66 3.79 2.22
C LYS A 219 13.87 2.45 1.50
N ASN A 220 12.86 1.96 0.77
CA ASN A 220 12.95 0.73 -0.03
C ASN A 220 13.09 1.03 -1.55
N GLY A 221 13.66 2.19 -1.89
CA GLY A 221 13.85 2.63 -3.26
C GLY A 221 12.53 2.91 -4.01
N LEU A 222 12.50 2.54 -5.29
CA LEU A 222 11.39 2.83 -6.21
C LEU A 222 10.05 2.23 -5.76
N GLU A 223 10.07 1.09 -5.08
CA GLU A 223 8.87 0.42 -4.57
C GLU A 223 8.09 1.33 -3.61
N THR A 224 8.78 2.03 -2.71
CA THR A 224 8.15 2.97 -1.78
C THR A 224 7.47 4.12 -2.52
N LEU A 225 8.10 4.66 -3.57
CA LEU A 225 7.53 5.75 -4.36
C LEU A 225 6.28 5.30 -5.10
N MET A 226 6.34 4.15 -5.79
CA MET A 226 5.21 3.60 -6.53
C MET A 226 4.04 3.24 -5.60
N SER A 227 4.35 2.64 -4.44
CA SER A 227 3.37 2.33 -3.40
C SER A 227 2.69 3.60 -2.90
N LYS A 228 3.44 4.63 -2.49
CA LYS A 228 2.88 5.91 -2.03
C LYS A 228 1.96 6.55 -3.07
N ALA A 229 2.40 6.62 -4.32
CA ALA A 229 1.58 7.19 -5.39
C ALA A 229 0.28 6.40 -5.61
N SER A 230 0.35 5.07 -5.61
CA SER A 230 -0.83 4.21 -5.75
C SER A 230 -1.78 4.36 -4.57
N GLN A 231 -1.24 4.42 -3.34
CA GLN A 231 -2.01 4.57 -2.12
C GLN A 231 -2.77 5.90 -2.13
N SER A 232 -2.12 7.02 -2.44
CA SER A 232 -2.81 8.33 -2.52
C SER A 232 -3.98 8.32 -3.50
N ILE A 233 -3.81 7.71 -4.68
CA ILE A 233 -4.88 7.62 -5.70
C ILE A 233 -6.05 6.76 -5.21
N PHE A 234 -5.76 5.59 -4.61
CA PHE A 234 -6.81 4.71 -4.12
C PHE A 234 -7.47 5.22 -2.83
N SER A 235 -6.75 5.98 -1.99
CA SER A 235 -7.32 6.69 -0.85
C SER A 235 -8.33 7.74 -1.31
N GLU A 236 -8.01 8.49 -2.38
CA GLU A 236 -8.94 9.44 -2.97
C GLU A 236 -10.18 8.74 -3.54
N TYR A 237 -9.98 7.62 -4.27
CA TYR A 237 -11.09 6.77 -4.75
C TYR A 237 -11.97 6.26 -3.61
N LEU A 238 -11.36 5.83 -2.49
CA LEU A 238 -12.09 5.34 -1.33
C LEU A 238 -13.01 6.44 -0.77
N LEU A 239 -12.46 7.63 -0.50
CA LEU A 239 -13.18 8.73 0.15
C LEU A 239 -14.27 9.33 -0.74
N ILE A 240 -14.05 9.42 -2.05
CA ILE A 240 -14.96 10.11 -2.97
C ILE A 240 -16.00 9.16 -3.57
N ASN A 241 -15.61 7.92 -3.88
CA ASN A 241 -16.42 7.02 -4.72
C ASN A 241 -16.94 5.77 -3.99
N THR A 242 -16.28 5.36 -2.90
CA THR A 242 -16.59 4.07 -2.26
C THR A 242 -17.31 4.25 -0.93
N LEU A 243 -16.84 5.16 -0.08
CA LEU A 243 -17.42 5.39 1.24
C LEU A 243 -18.69 6.23 1.15
N PRO A 244 -19.68 5.98 2.02
CA PRO A 244 -20.75 6.93 2.29
C PRO A 244 -20.17 8.28 2.75
N LYS A 245 -20.81 9.38 2.33
CA LYS A 245 -20.32 10.75 2.58
C LYS A 245 -20.12 11.05 4.07
N ASP A 246 -21.07 10.62 4.90
CA ASP A 246 -21.02 10.75 6.36
C ASP A 246 -19.80 10.01 6.95
N ILE A 247 -19.49 8.79 6.49
CA ILE A 247 -18.31 8.03 6.94
C ILE A 247 -17.01 8.74 6.53
N ALA A 248 -16.94 9.24 5.29
CA ALA A 248 -15.78 9.99 4.82
C ALA A 248 -15.58 11.28 5.64
N ASP A 249 -16.65 12.02 5.92
CA ASP A 249 -16.62 13.23 6.74
C ASP A 249 -16.18 12.92 8.19
N MET A 250 -16.66 11.83 8.78
CA MET A 250 -16.25 11.39 10.12
C MET A 250 -14.77 10.98 10.17
N HIS A 251 -14.27 10.33 9.10
CA HIS A 251 -12.85 10.05 8.95
C HIS A 251 -12.04 11.36 8.93
N LEU A 252 -12.40 12.29 8.03
CA LEU A 252 -11.71 13.58 7.85
C LEU A 252 -11.77 14.45 9.13
N ALA A 253 -12.89 14.45 9.84
CA ALA A 253 -13.09 15.19 11.09
C ALA A 253 -12.35 14.58 12.30
N GLY A 254 -11.84 13.36 12.19
CA GLY A 254 -11.12 12.68 13.27
C GLY A 254 -12.02 12.03 14.32
N GLU A 255 -13.30 11.80 14.01
CA GLU A 255 -14.20 11.00 14.85
C GLU A 255 -13.91 9.50 14.70
N MET A 256 -13.50 9.10 13.49
CA MET A 256 -12.95 7.77 13.20
C MET A 256 -11.69 7.87 12.34
N ASN A 257 -10.97 6.76 12.24
CA ASN A 257 -9.79 6.63 11.39
C ASN A 257 -9.93 5.37 10.54
N ILE A 258 -9.57 5.48 9.26
CA ILE A 258 -9.48 4.37 8.33
C ILE A 258 -8.00 4.26 7.96
N SER A 259 -7.33 3.28 8.57
CA SER A 259 -5.92 3.01 8.30
C SER A 259 -5.75 2.37 6.94
N ASN A 260 -4.58 2.56 6.31
CA ASN A 260 -4.24 1.97 5.01
C ASN A 260 -5.31 2.23 3.92
N SER A 261 -5.85 3.46 3.87
CA SER A 261 -7.02 3.82 3.05
C SER A 261 -6.89 3.46 1.56
N GLY A 262 -5.68 3.47 0.97
CA GLY A 262 -5.50 3.09 -0.43
C GLY A 262 -5.57 1.58 -0.70
N THR A 263 -5.43 0.74 0.33
CA THR A 263 -5.62 -0.73 0.24
C THR A 263 -6.88 -1.22 0.95
N TRP A 264 -7.56 -0.36 1.71
CA TRP A 264 -8.65 -0.75 2.60
C TRP A 264 -9.77 -1.51 1.89
N GLY A 265 -10.24 -1.02 0.74
CA GLY A 265 -11.28 -1.70 -0.06
C GLY A 265 -10.76 -2.85 -0.95
N LEU A 266 -9.46 -3.12 -0.96
CA LEU A 266 -8.81 -3.98 -1.95
C LEU A 266 -8.36 -5.34 -1.38
N ILE A 267 -7.81 -5.34 -0.17
CA ILE A 267 -7.24 -6.51 0.50
C ILE A 267 -7.59 -6.54 2.00
N PRO A 268 -7.59 -7.72 2.64
CA PRO A 268 -7.75 -7.83 4.09
C PRO A 268 -6.55 -7.25 4.85
N ASP A 269 -6.74 -7.01 6.15
CA ASP A 269 -5.67 -6.48 7.00
C ASP A 269 -4.78 -7.59 7.53
N THR A 270 -5.39 -8.58 8.20
CA THR A 270 -4.69 -9.76 8.72
C THR A 270 -5.21 -11.02 8.08
N ILE A 271 -4.30 -11.92 7.69
CA ILE A 271 -4.62 -13.26 7.18
C ILE A 271 -4.05 -14.28 8.15
N PHE A 272 -4.91 -15.11 8.75
CA PHE A 272 -4.52 -16.34 9.43
C PHE A 272 -4.64 -17.49 8.43
N LEU A 273 -3.52 -18.11 8.11
CA LEU A 273 -3.46 -19.25 7.20
C LEU A 273 -2.91 -20.47 7.92
N ASP A 274 -3.69 -21.53 7.94
CA ASP A 274 -3.27 -22.85 8.41
C ASP A 274 -2.88 -23.71 7.22
N VAL A 275 -1.60 -24.10 7.17
CA VAL A 275 -1.07 -24.98 6.11
C VAL A 275 -0.92 -26.45 6.55
N THR A 276 -1.42 -26.81 7.73
CA THR A 276 -1.26 -28.16 8.32
C THR A 276 -1.91 -29.25 7.46
N ASN A 277 -3.12 -29.00 6.95
CA ASN A 277 -3.92 -29.99 6.21
C ASN A 277 -3.81 -29.85 4.69
N SER A 278 -3.08 -28.85 4.18
CA SER A 278 -3.13 -28.45 2.78
C SER A 278 -2.23 -29.28 1.84
N ARG A 279 -1.99 -30.57 2.15
CA ARG A 279 -0.97 -31.45 1.54
C ARG A 279 -1.07 -31.64 0.02
N GLU A 280 -2.17 -31.24 -0.63
CA GLU A 280 -2.31 -31.36 -2.09
C GLU A 280 -2.32 -30.03 -2.86
N ASN A 281 -2.64 -28.87 -2.26
CA ASN A 281 -2.60 -27.55 -2.95
C ASN A 281 -2.82 -26.39 -1.96
N ALA A 282 -1.83 -25.99 -1.15
CA ALA A 282 -1.98 -24.83 -0.26
C ALA A 282 -2.33 -23.52 -1.01
N LEU A 283 -1.86 -23.39 -2.26
CA LEU A 283 -2.06 -22.22 -3.13
C LEU A 283 -2.16 -22.65 -4.60
N ASP A 284 -3.36 -23.03 -5.07
CA ASP A 284 -3.60 -23.23 -6.51
C ASP A 284 -3.76 -21.87 -7.21
N LEU A 285 -2.63 -21.30 -7.64
CA LEU A 285 -2.60 -20.02 -8.34
C LEU A 285 -3.18 -20.09 -9.77
N LYS A 286 -3.50 -21.29 -10.29
CA LYS A 286 -3.98 -21.50 -11.68
C LYS A 286 -3.14 -20.70 -12.68
N GLY A 287 -3.79 -19.93 -13.56
CA GLY A 287 -3.15 -19.05 -14.55
C GLY A 287 -2.71 -17.67 -14.03
N LYS A 288 -2.68 -17.43 -12.72
CA LYS A 288 -2.22 -16.17 -12.10
C LYS A 288 -0.77 -16.31 -11.64
N PHE A 289 -0.04 -15.20 -11.48
CA PHE A 289 1.39 -15.25 -11.09
C PHE A 289 2.21 -16.26 -11.93
N LEU A 290 2.11 -16.18 -13.27
CA LEU A 290 2.78 -17.13 -14.19
C LEU A 290 4.32 -17.10 -14.10
N ASN A 291 4.87 -16.05 -13.50
CA ASN A 291 6.28 -15.87 -13.22
C ASN A 291 6.72 -16.44 -11.85
N VAL A 292 5.82 -17.04 -11.08
CA VAL A 292 6.12 -17.65 -9.79
C VAL A 292 6.21 -19.16 -9.95
N SER A 293 7.31 -19.75 -9.47
CA SER A 293 7.53 -21.20 -9.50
C SER A 293 6.38 -21.94 -8.82
N ARG A 294 5.89 -22.99 -9.50
CA ARG A 294 4.94 -23.94 -8.91
C ARG A 294 5.74 -25.02 -8.21
N MET A 295 5.65 -25.09 -6.89
CA MET A 295 6.31 -26.14 -6.12
C MET A 295 5.25 -26.95 -5.37
N PRO A 296 5.36 -28.30 -5.37
CA PRO A 296 4.57 -29.11 -4.45
C PRO A 296 4.97 -28.76 -3.01
N LEU A 297 4.12 -29.10 -2.05
CA LEU A 297 4.50 -28.94 -0.65
C LEU A 297 5.75 -29.78 -0.33
N PRO A 298 6.62 -29.30 0.58
CA PRO A 298 7.80 -30.04 1.01
C PRO A 298 7.38 -31.40 1.56
N GLY A 299 7.67 -32.47 0.83
CA GLY A 299 7.43 -33.84 1.29
C GLY A 299 8.56 -34.36 2.17
N ILE A 300 8.32 -35.44 2.90
CA ILE A 300 9.32 -36.14 3.73
C ILE A 300 10.57 -36.56 2.90
N LYS A 301 10.40 -36.80 1.59
CA LYS A 301 11.48 -37.24 0.69
C LYS A 301 12.29 -36.11 0.04
N ASN A 302 11.82 -34.85 0.09
CA ASN A 302 12.50 -33.71 -0.52
C ASN A 302 12.93 -32.70 0.56
N SER A 303 14.05 -32.99 1.21
CA SER A 303 14.56 -32.22 2.35
C SER A 303 15.03 -30.80 2.02
N ASN A 304 15.09 -30.36 0.75
CA ASN A 304 15.57 -29.01 0.39
C ASN A 304 14.43 -28.03 0.00
N ASP A 305 13.17 -28.47 0.02
CA ASP A 305 12.06 -27.68 -0.54
C ASP A 305 11.42 -26.71 0.48
N PHE A 306 11.68 -26.87 1.79
CA PHE A 306 11.07 -26.04 2.85
C PHE A 306 11.41 -24.56 2.73
N GLU A 307 12.70 -24.24 2.57
CA GLU A 307 13.20 -22.87 2.51
C GLU A 307 12.60 -22.12 1.33
N THR A 308 12.54 -22.78 0.18
CA THR A 308 11.94 -22.24 -1.03
C THR A 308 10.43 -22.09 -0.85
N TYR A 309 9.75 -23.11 -0.33
CA TYR A 309 8.30 -23.08 -0.09
C TYR A 309 7.90 -21.93 0.84
N LEU A 310 8.53 -21.80 2.01
CA LEU A 310 8.21 -20.74 2.97
C LEU A 310 8.45 -19.36 2.36
N SER A 311 9.56 -19.19 1.61
CA SER A 311 9.86 -17.90 0.96
C SER A 311 8.83 -17.51 -0.11
N LEU A 312 8.35 -18.48 -0.89
CA LEU A 312 7.31 -18.25 -1.90
C LEU A 312 5.96 -17.95 -1.23
N LEU A 313 5.60 -18.70 -0.20
CA LEU A 313 4.37 -18.53 0.57
C LEU A 313 4.29 -17.13 1.17
N ILE A 314 5.33 -16.70 1.89
CA ILE A 314 5.40 -15.37 2.50
C ILE A 314 5.36 -14.28 1.42
N SER A 315 6.10 -14.43 0.33
CA SER A 315 6.15 -13.44 -0.77
C SER A 315 4.81 -13.28 -1.50
N LEU A 316 3.98 -14.31 -1.55
CA LEU A 316 2.65 -14.25 -2.16
C LEU A 316 1.65 -13.60 -1.21
N LEU A 317 1.63 -14.01 0.06
CA LEU A 317 0.66 -13.51 1.04
C LEU A 317 0.97 -12.07 1.47
N SER A 318 2.23 -11.65 1.50
CA SER A 318 2.61 -10.26 1.82
C SER A 318 2.09 -9.24 0.82
N ARG A 319 1.68 -9.68 -0.37
CA ARG A 319 1.04 -8.84 -1.40
C ARG A 319 -0.47 -8.69 -1.20
N GLU A 320 -1.06 -9.52 -0.35
CA GLU A 320 -2.51 -9.68 -0.21
C GLU A 320 -3.01 -9.42 1.22
N ALA A 321 -2.13 -9.01 2.13
CA ALA A 321 -2.45 -8.50 3.46
C ALA A 321 -1.91 -7.08 3.61
N SER A 322 -2.67 -6.17 4.24
CA SER A 322 -2.18 -4.81 4.49
C SER A 322 -1.40 -4.66 5.81
N THR A 323 -1.56 -5.58 6.77
CA THR A 323 -0.99 -5.45 8.11
C THR A 323 -0.16 -6.67 8.51
N GLU A 324 -0.74 -7.88 8.45
CA GLU A 324 -0.06 -9.07 9.00
C GLU A 324 -0.50 -10.38 8.34
N VAL A 325 0.43 -11.32 8.19
CA VAL A 325 0.14 -12.72 7.81
C VAL A 325 0.58 -13.63 8.95
N VAL A 326 -0.34 -14.42 9.50
CA VAL A 326 -0.08 -15.39 10.56
C VAL A 326 -0.12 -16.79 9.94
N LEU A 327 0.97 -17.54 10.10
CA LEU A 327 1.15 -18.87 9.50
C LEU A 327 1.16 -19.97 10.56
N GLU A 328 0.21 -20.89 10.47
CA GLU A 328 0.14 -22.11 11.27
C GLU A 328 0.59 -23.32 10.45
N GLY A 329 1.08 -24.37 11.12
CA GLY A 329 1.47 -25.62 10.44
C GLY A 329 2.86 -25.61 9.77
N ILE A 330 3.60 -24.50 9.85
CA ILE A 330 4.96 -24.40 9.28
C ILE A 330 5.99 -25.23 10.06
N ILE A 331 5.90 -25.23 11.38
CA ILE A 331 6.88 -25.91 12.26
C ILE A 331 6.85 -27.43 12.09
N PRO A 332 5.69 -28.10 12.02
CA PRO A 332 5.64 -29.52 11.66
C PRO A 332 6.40 -29.86 10.37
N MET A 333 6.34 -29.01 9.33
CA MET A 333 7.00 -29.30 8.04
C MET A 333 8.51 -29.42 8.14
N ILE A 334 9.18 -28.56 8.91
CA ILE A 334 10.64 -28.66 9.10
C ILE A 334 11.00 -29.81 10.06
N LEU A 335 10.20 -30.01 11.11
CA LEU A 335 10.45 -31.05 12.12
C LEU A 335 10.16 -32.47 11.61
N GLU A 336 9.32 -32.65 10.59
CA GLU A 336 9.12 -33.94 9.90
C GLU A 336 10.32 -34.31 9.03
N GLN A 337 11.11 -33.34 8.56
CA GLN A 337 12.25 -33.57 7.66
C GLN A 337 13.56 -33.82 8.40
N THR A 338 13.80 -33.14 9.52
CA THR A 338 15.01 -33.31 10.33
C THR A 338 14.72 -33.17 11.81
N LYS A 339 15.44 -33.96 12.61
CA LYS A 339 15.44 -33.88 14.08
C LYS A 339 16.75 -33.31 14.62
N GLU A 340 17.74 -33.07 13.77
CA GLU A 340 19.05 -32.57 14.17
C GLU A 340 18.99 -31.07 14.50
N PRO A 341 19.28 -30.65 15.75
CA PRO A 341 19.12 -29.25 16.17
C PRO A 341 19.93 -28.25 15.33
N ALA A 342 21.16 -28.62 14.92
CA ALA A 342 22.00 -27.76 14.10
C ALA A 342 21.40 -27.54 12.71
N GLU A 343 20.79 -28.57 12.12
CA GLU A 343 20.13 -28.51 10.83
C GLU A 343 18.84 -27.68 10.91
N ILE A 344 17.99 -27.92 11.92
CA ILE A 344 16.77 -27.13 12.18
C ILE A 344 17.11 -25.64 12.25
N SER A 345 18.11 -25.27 13.07
CA SER A 345 18.56 -23.87 13.23
C SER A 345 19.03 -23.27 11.91
N SER A 346 19.87 -23.98 11.15
CA SER A 346 20.44 -23.49 9.90
C SER A 346 19.37 -23.29 8.81
N ARG A 347 18.50 -24.29 8.62
CA ARG A 347 17.46 -24.29 7.60
C ARG A 347 16.37 -23.27 7.88
N PHE A 348 15.95 -23.16 9.15
CA PHE A 348 14.99 -22.15 9.55
C PHE A 348 15.54 -20.73 9.35
N ALA A 349 16.78 -20.47 9.78
CA ALA A 349 17.44 -19.18 9.52
C ALA A 349 17.48 -18.84 8.03
N LYS A 350 17.88 -19.80 7.19
CA LYS A 350 17.95 -19.63 5.73
C LYS A 350 16.58 -19.31 5.12
N ALA A 351 15.52 -20.01 5.52
CA ALA A 351 14.17 -19.76 5.05
C ALA A 351 13.70 -18.33 5.38
N LEU A 352 13.96 -17.85 6.60
CA LEU A 352 13.59 -16.50 7.04
C LEU A 352 14.40 -15.42 6.31
N MET A 353 15.70 -15.63 6.14
CA MET A 353 16.56 -14.72 5.37
C MET A 353 16.11 -14.61 3.92
N LEU A 354 15.76 -15.73 3.26
CA LEU A 354 15.21 -15.72 1.90
C LEU A 354 13.84 -15.02 1.82
N SER A 355 13.04 -15.10 2.89
CA SER A 355 11.73 -14.47 2.96
C SER A 355 11.79 -12.97 3.27
N SER A 356 12.95 -12.45 3.71
CA SER A 356 13.13 -11.05 4.12
C SER A 356 12.90 -10.03 2.99
N ILE A 357 13.03 -10.46 1.74
CA ILE A 357 12.85 -9.63 0.53
C ILE A 357 11.41 -9.59 0.02
N ALA A 358 10.45 -10.13 0.78
CA ALA A 358 9.04 -10.16 0.38
C ALA A 358 8.48 -8.74 0.15
N PRO A 359 7.85 -8.46 -1.00
CA PRO A 359 7.39 -7.12 -1.37
C PRO A 359 6.13 -6.69 -0.60
N SER A 360 5.80 -5.40 -0.64
CA SER A 360 4.52 -4.86 -0.12
C SER A 360 4.00 -3.67 -0.91
N TYR A 361 2.69 -3.46 -0.81
CA TYR A 361 1.98 -2.32 -1.37
C TYR A 361 1.53 -1.28 -0.32
N THR A 362 2.03 -1.34 0.92
CA THR A 362 1.51 -0.56 2.07
C THR A 362 2.40 0.63 2.44
N GLN A 363 1.78 1.71 2.94
CA GLN A 363 2.45 2.98 3.26
C GLN A 363 3.09 2.99 4.66
N SER A 364 2.48 2.27 5.61
CA SER A 364 2.87 2.11 7.02
C SER A 364 4.05 1.15 7.23
N GLY A 365 4.57 0.56 6.14
CA GLY A 365 5.61 -0.46 6.15
C GLY A 365 5.09 -1.81 5.66
N LEU A 366 5.99 -2.69 5.21
CA LEU A 366 5.64 -4.01 4.68
C LEU A 366 4.85 -4.84 5.75
N PRO A 367 3.78 -5.59 5.41
CA PRO A 367 2.97 -6.31 6.40
C PRO A 367 3.84 -7.33 7.15
N ALA A 368 3.68 -7.44 8.46
CA ALA A 368 4.44 -8.39 9.26
C ALA A 368 4.09 -9.83 8.89
N THR A 369 4.98 -10.77 9.17
CA THR A 369 4.67 -12.20 9.08
C THR A 369 4.94 -12.84 10.43
N THR A 370 3.95 -13.51 11.00
CA THR A 370 4.10 -14.21 12.29
C THR A 370 4.03 -15.71 12.06
N ILE A 371 5.09 -16.42 12.41
CA ILE A 371 5.12 -17.88 12.37
C ILE A 371 4.73 -18.41 13.75
N THR A 372 3.68 -19.22 13.78
CA THR A 372 3.22 -19.86 15.02
C THR A 372 4.10 -21.05 15.37
N VAL A 373 4.63 -21.05 16.59
CA VAL A 373 5.44 -22.14 17.15
C VAL A 373 4.68 -22.68 18.37
N PRO A 374 3.96 -23.81 18.23
CA PRO A 374 3.41 -24.52 19.38
C PRO A 374 4.58 -25.16 20.12
N ALA A 375 5.06 -24.51 21.18
CA ALA A 375 6.08 -25.08 22.05
C ALA A 375 5.48 -26.23 22.85
N ASP A 376 4.21 -26.10 23.23
CA ASP A 376 3.41 -27.16 23.83
C ASP A 376 3.37 -28.40 22.92
N GLY A 377 3.77 -29.54 23.46
CA GLY A 377 3.87 -30.79 22.71
C GLY A 377 5.09 -30.95 21.79
N GLN A 378 6.02 -29.98 21.72
CA GLN A 378 7.28 -30.13 20.99
C GLN A 378 8.47 -30.42 21.92
N ASN A 379 9.51 -31.05 21.38
CA ASN A 379 10.76 -31.27 22.12
C ASN A 379 11.46 -29.91 22.37
N ALA A 380 11.81 -29.63 23.64
CA ALA A 380 12.49 -28.40 24.05
C ALA A 380 13.79 -28.14 23.26
N THR A 381 14.53 -29.19 22.87
CA THR A 381 15.74 -29.05 22.04
C THR A 381 15.41 -28.53 20.63
N SER A 382 14.32 -29.00 20.02
CA SER A 382 13.83 -28.52 18.72
C SER A 382 13.34 -27.09 18.79
N VAL A 383 12.59 -26.71 19.84
CA VAL A 383 12.13 -25.33 20.05
C VAL A 383 13.34 -24.39 20.21
N THR A 384 14.34 -24.80 21.00
CA THR A 384 15.59 -24.04 21.16
C THR A 384 16.36 -23.89 19.84
N ALA A 385 16.38 -24.93 19.00
CA ALA A 385 16.98 -24.86 17.67
C ALA A 385 16.27 -23.86 16.75
N LEU A 386 14.92 -23.83 16.76
CA LEU A 386 14.12 -22.86 16.01
C LEU A 386 14.40 -21.43 16.49
N LEU A 387 14.44 -21.20 17.81
CA LEU A 387 14.78 -19.88 18.38
C LEU A 387 16.21 -19.46 18.02
N SER A 388 17.17 -20.39 18.01
CA SER A 388 18.53 -20.13 17.55
C SER A 388 18.57 -19.78 16.05
N GLY A 389 17.80 -20.47 15.22
CA GLY A 389 17.66 -20.12 13.80
C GLY A 389 17.04 -18.74 13.59
N TYR A 390 16.04 -18.39 14.38
CA TYR A 390 15.43 -17.07 14.37
C TYR A 390 16.41 -15.97 14.80
N GLN A 391 17.21 -16.23 15.84
CA GLN A 391 18.25 -15.30 16.29
C GLN A 391 19.24 -14.98 15.17
N LYS A 392 19.69 -15.97 14.40
CA LYS A 392 20.56 -15.75 13.23
C LYS A 392 19.92 -14.83 12.18
N TYR A 393 18.63 -14.98 11.93
CA TYR A 393 17.87 -14.09 11.04
C TYR A 393 17.80 -12.66 11.61
N VAL A 394 17.46 -12.52 12.90
CA VAL A 394 17.37 -11.22 13.58
C VAL A 394 18.73 -10.51 13.53
N ASP A 395 19.82 -11.19 13.87
CA ASP A 395 21.17 -10.63 13.87
C ASP A 395 21.60 -10.13 12.48
N SER A 396 21.13 -10.80 11.42
CA SER A 396 21.49 -10.49 10.02
C SER A 396 20.56 -9.46 9.36
N THR A 397 19.42 -9.13 9.98
CA THR A 397 18.37 -8.30 9.36
C THR A 397 18.22 -7.00 10.14
N PRO A 398 18.59 -5.82 9.63
CA PRO A 398 18.55 -4.56 10.40
C PRO A 398 17.21 -4.25 11.08
N VAL A 399 16.11 -4.46 10.36
CA VAL A 399 14.74 -4.28 10.87
C VAL A 399 13.95 -5.57 10.55
N PRO A 400 13.79 -6.49 11.53
CA PRO A 400 13.05 -7.71 11.32
C PRO A 400 11.58 -7.41 11.02
N ARG A 401 11.00 -8.21 10.12
CA ARG A 401 9.57 -8.14 9.77
C ARG A 401 8.83 -9.45 9.95
N ILE A 402 9.60 -10.53 10.10
CA ILE A 402 9.09 -11.85 10.40
C ILE A 402 9.27 -12.03 11.91
N GLY A 403 8.16 -12.30 12.60
CA GLY A 403 8.09 -12.59 14.02
C GLY A 403 7.72 -14.04 14.30
N ILE A 404 7.83 -14.42 15.56
CA ILE A 404 7.41 -15.73 16.06
C ILE A 404 6.38 -15.54 17.17
N SER A 405 5.31 -16.34 17.14
CA SER A 405 4.40 -16.49 18.28
C SER A 405 4.65 -17.82 18.95
N LEU A 406 5.18 -17.80 20.18
CA LEU A 406 5.38 -19.01 20.98
C LEU A 406 4.14 -19.29 21.82
N ILE A 407 3.56 -20.47 21.63
CA ILE A 407 2.42 -20.98 22.40
C ILE A 407 2.97 -22.03 23.37
N TYR A 408 2.92 -21.78 24.68
CA TYR A 408 3.57 -22.64 25.70
C TYR A 408 2.59 -23.42 26.59
N GLY A 409 1.29 -23.38 26.29
CA GLY A 409 0.24 -24.14 26.99
C GLY A 409 -0.04 -23.66 28.43
N ASP A 410 -0.99 -24.32 29.12
CA ASP A 410 -1.43 -23.93 30.46
C ASP A 410 -0.29 -23.98 31.49
N MET A 411 -0.23 -22.95 32.34
CA MET A 411 0.79 -22.71 33.36
C MET A 411 0.69 -23.67 34.55
N ASN A 412 -0.39 -24.46 34.65
CA ASN A 412 -0.66 -25.36 35.76
C ASN A 412 0.07 -26.72 35.66
N ASP A 413 0.57 -27.11 34.49
CA ASP A 413 1.39 -28.32 34.36
C ASP A 413 2.81 -28.05 34.87
N GLN A 414 3.31 -28.95 35.73
CA GLN A 414 4.60 -28.81 36.45
C GLN A 414 5.85 -28.70 35.54
N GLN A 415 5.68 -28.71 34.22
CA GLN A 415 6.71 -28.41 33.23
C GLN A 415 6.39 -27.08 32.54
N ASN A 416 6.61 -25.96 33.24
CA ASN A 416 6.53 -24.64 32.62
C ASN A 416 7.57 -24.54 31.48
N GLN A 417 7.13 -24.82 30.24
CA GLN A 417 7.98 -24.88 29.07
C GLN A 417 8.64 -23.54 28.75
N LEU A 418 7.98 -22.44 29.11
CA LEU A 418 8.53 -21.09 28.95
C LEU A 418 9.87 -20.94 29.68
N ARG A 419 10.00 -21.48 30.91
CA ARG A 419 11.22 -21.37 31.73
C ARG A 419 12.46 -21.94 31.03
N TYR A 420 12.30 -23.03 30.28
CA TYR A 420 13.40 -23.64 29.51
C TYR A 420 13.89 -22.75 28.37
N HIS A 421 13.06 -21.82 27.91
CA HIS A 421 13.33 -20.96 26.75
C HIS A 421 13.51 -19.48 27.13
N LEU A 422 13.48 -19.11 28.41
CA LEU A 422 13.64 -17.71 28.84
C LEU A 422 14.97 -17.09 28.40
N ASP A 423 16.07 -17.84 28.49
CA ASP A 423 17.39 -17.36 28.02
C ASP A 423 17.41 -17.00 26.53
N PRO A 424 17.05 -17.92 25.60
CA PRO A 424 17.01 -17.57 24.17
C PRO A 424 15.95 -16.50 23.86
N ILE A 425 14.78 -16.50 24.51
CA ILE A 425 13.75 -15.45 24.35
C ILE A 425 14.31 -14.07 24.75
N ALA A 426 14.94 -13.98 25.91
CA ALA A 426 15.54 -12.73 26.41
C ALA A 426 16.64 -12.21 25.47
N SER A 427 17.44 -13.10 24.89
CA SER A 427 18.45 -12.73 23.89
C SER A 427 17.81 -12.17 22.61
N LEU A 428 16.75 -12.81 22.12
CA LEU A 428 16.02 -12.39 20.93
C LEU A 428 15.39 -11.01 21.10
N VAL A 429 14.68 -10.80 22.21
CA VAL A 429 14.05 -9.52 22.56
C VAL A 429 15.08 -8.39 22.59
N ARG A 430 16.21 -8.61 23.26
CA ARG A 430 17.33 -7.64 23.33
C ARG A 430 17.92 -7.32 21.96
N SER A 431 17.86 -8.26 21.02
CA SER A 431 18.38 -8.10 19.65
C SER A 431 17.39 -7.41 18.70
N GLY A 432 16.18 -7.08 19.18
CA GLY A 432 15.11 -6.48 18.38
C GLY A 432 14.29 -7.51 17.60
N GLY A 433 14.28 -8.78 18.03
CA GLY A 433 13.43 -9.80 17.46
C GLY A 433 11.96 -9.59 17.84
N ILE A 434 11.07 -9.74 16.86
CA ILE A 434 9.62 -9.70 17.10
C ILE A 434 9.20 -11.05 17.68
N ILE A 435 8.73 -11.06 18.92
CA ILE A 435 8.25 -12.28 19.58
C ILE A 435 7.00 -12.00 20.40
N SER A 436 5.96 -12.82 20.22
CA SER A 436 4.78 -12.85 21.09
C SER A 436 4.74 -14.15 21.87
N LEU A 437 4.24 -14.07 23.10
CA LEU A 437 4.14 -15.17 24.05
C LEU A 437 2.66 -15.35 24.40
N SER A 438 2.16 -16.58 24.32
CA SER A 438 0.78 -16.91 24.71
C SER A 438 0.64 -18.28 25.37
N HIS A 439 -0.37 -18.39 26.24
CA HIS A 439 -0.73 -19.64 26.91
C HIS A 439 -2.22 -19.99 26.81
N ASP A 440 -3.03 -19.14 26.18
CA ASP A 440 -4.46 -19.42 25.99
C ASP A 440 -4.72 -20.31 24.77
N ASP A 441 -5.90 -20.95 24.76
CA ASP A 441 -6.39 -21.82 23.68
C ASP A 441 -6.64 -21.06 22.34
N GLY A 442 -6.36 -19.76 22.28
CA GLY A 442 -6.74 -18.87 21.19
C GLY A 442 -5.55 -18.32 20.42
N LEU A 443 -5.44 -18.65 19.13
CA LEU A 443 -4.39 -18.08 18.30
C LEU A 443 -4.59 -16.56 18.10
N ARG A 444 -3.49 -15.80 18.24
CA ARG A 444 -3.47 -14.36 18.04
C ARG A 444 -2.38 -13.92 17.07
N ALA A 445 -2.62 -12.81 16.40
CA ALA A 445 -1.63 -12.10 15.63
C ALA A 445 -0.68 -11.33 16.57
N SER A 446 0.51 -10.91 16.10
CA SER A 446 1.48 -10.16 16.93
C SER A 446 0.94 -8.83 17.46
N SER A 447 -0.04 -8.26 16.77
CA SER A 447 -0.82 -7.09 17.18
C SER A 447 -1.80 -7.36 18.34
N GLY A 448 -2.07 -8.62 18.68
CA GLY A 448 -3.04 -9.04 19.71
C GLY A 448 -4.43 -9.38 19.19
N ILE A 449 -4.65 -9.30 17.87
CA ILE A 449 -5.90 -9.68 17.20
C ILE A 449 -6.15 -11.16 17.35
N ARG A 450 -7.37 -11.54 17.72
CA ARG A 450 -7.79 -12.94 17.85
C ARG A 450 -8.18 -13.52 16.49
N LYS A 451 -7.72 -14.74 16.19
CA LYS A 451 -8.18 -15.52 15.03
C LYS A 451 -9.66 -15.84 15.13
N SER A 452 -10.15 -16.10 16.34
CA SER A 452 -11.50 -16.60 16.59
C SER A 452 -12.31 -15.63 17.44
N ILE A 453 -13.50 -15.26 16.95
CA ILE A 453 -14.45 -14.41 17.65
C ILE A 453 -15.71 -15.24 17.94
N GLY A 454 -16.04 -15.47 19.22
CA GLY A 454 -17.29 -16.12 19.63
C GLY A 454 -17.38 -17.65 19.46
N GLY A 455 -16.26 -18.36 19.23
CA GLY A 455 -16.21 -19.83 19.09
C GLY A 455 -14.88 -20.30 18.50
N LYS A 456 -14.72 -21.59 18.17
CA LYS A 456 -13.53 -22.10 17.46
C LYS A 456 -13.65 -21.81 15.96
N SER A 457 -12.68 -21.11 15.37
CA SER A 457 -12.56 -20.98 13.91
C SER A 457 -11.54 -21.99 13.36
N SER A 458 -12.03 -22.93 12.56
CA SER A 458 -11.20 -23.86 11.81
C SER A 458 -10.83 -23.26 10.45
N GLY A 459 -9.59 -23.45 10.00
CA GLY A 459 -9.15 -23.04 8.66
C GLY A 459 -8.68 -21.58 8.53
N THR A 460 -8.65 -21.09 7.29
CA THR A 460 -8.18 -19.74 6.94
C THR A 460 -9.16 -18.67 7.42
N VAL A 461 -8.66 -17.68 8.15
CA VAL A 461 -9.45 -16.53 8.63
C VAL A 461 -8.83 -15.24 8.10
N ILE A 462 -9.65 -14.37 7.54
CA ILE A 462 -9.24 -12.99 7.22
C ILE A 462 -9.90 -12.02 8.20
N THR A 463 -9.17 -10.99 8.60
CA THR A 463 -9.67 -9.97 9.52
C THR A 463 -9.65 -8.60 8.85
N LEU A 464 -10.73 -7.84 9.08
CA LEU A 464 -10.93 -6.46 8.64
C LEU A 464 -11.03 -5.59 9.90
N GLN A 465 -9.90 -5.03 10.34
CA GLN A 465 -9.76 -4.25 11.57
C GLN A 465 -9.29 -2.80 11.39
N SER A 466 -8.90 -2.37 10.18
CA SER A 466 -8.41 -1.00 9.89
C SER A 466 -9.54 0.05 9.93
N LEU A 467 -10.28 0.11 11.04
CA LEU A 467 -11.21 1.19 11.37
C LEU A 467 -11.19 1.40 12.89
N SER A 468 -10.80 2.62 13.29
CA SER A 468 -10.60 2.99 14.69
C SER A 468 -11.54 4.11 15.11
N ILE A 469 -12.12 4.02 16.31
CA ILE A 469 -12.96 5.06 16.91
C ILE A 469 -12.13 5.91 17.88
N ASN A 470 -12.23 7.23 17.76
CA ASN A 470 -11.58 8.18 18.65
C ASN A 470 -12.39 8.33 19.95
N LEU A 471 -12.05 7.56 20.99
CA LEU A 471 -12.74 7.69 22.28
C LEU A 471 -12.49 9.06 22.94
N PRO A 472 -11.26 9.63 22.95
CA PRO A 472 -11.02 10.96 23.50
C PRO A 472 -11.94 12.03 22.92
N ARG A 473 -12.15 12.04 21.60
CA ARG A 473 -13.09 12.95 20.94
C ARG A 473 -14.51 12.82 21.48
N LEU A 474 -15.00 11.60 21.67
CA LEU A 474 -16.32 11.35 22.23
C LEU A 474 -16.40 11.81 23.70
N ALA A 475 -15.33 11.62 24.48
CA ALA A 475 -15.25 12.07 25.88
C ALA A 475 -15.25 13.60 26.00
N TYR A 476 -14.54 14.32 25.11
CA TYR A 476 -14.60 15.78 25.07
C TYR A 476 -16.01 16.29 24.80
N GLN A 477 -16.71 15.64 23.86
CA GLN A 477 -18.07 16.00 23.49
C GLN A 477 -19.11 15.62 24.55
N SER A 478 -18.75 14.84 25.57
CA SER A 478 -19.68 14.40 26.60
C SER A 478 -19.81 15.33 27.78
N ASN A 479 -19.02 16.41 27.84
CA ASN A 479 -18.99 17.32 28.99
C ASN A 479 -18.80 16.59 30.33
N LYS A 480 -17.97 15.54 30.34
CA LYS A 480 -17.68 14.68 31.51
C LYS A 480 -18.83 13.79 31.99
N ASP A 481 -19.89 13.63 31.22
CA ASP A 481 -20.98 12.70 31.53
C ASP A 481 -20.66 11.30 30.97
N GLU A 482 -20.53 10.30 31.87
CA GLU A 482 -20.26 8.89 31.53
C GLU A 482 -21.39 8.24 30.71
N THR A 483 -22.64 8.57 31.03
CA THR A 483 -23.81 7.98 30.38
C THR A 483 -23.94 8.50 28.96
N TYR A 484 -23.78 9.80 28.77
CA TYR A 484 -23.78 10.43 27.46
C TYR A 484 -22.59 9.95 26.61
N PHE A 485 -21.40 9.82 27.21
CA PHE A 485 -20.22 9.25 26.53
C PHE A 485 -20.50 7.85 25.96
N ARG A 486 -21.02 6.93 26.80
CA ARG A 486 -21.37 5.56 26.38
C ARG A 486 -22.48 5.54 25.33
N ALA A 487 -23.49 6.41 25.46
CA ALA A 487 -24.55 6.53 24.46
C ALA A 487 -24.00 6.98 23.10
N ARG A 488 -23.08 7.97 23.07
CA ARG A 488 -22.43 8.40 21.83
C ARG A 488 -21.55 7.32 21.23
N LEU A 489 -20.81 6.57 22.05
CA LEU A 489 -20.04 5.42 21.59
C LEU A 489 -20.93 4.35 20.94
N ALA A 490 -22.06 4.02 21.57
CA ALA A 490 -23.03 3.10 21.00
C ALA A 490 -23.59 3.58 19.64
N LEU A 491 -23.85 4.89 19.51
CA LEU A 491 -24.29 5.50 18.24
C LEU A 491 -23.19 5.48 17.17
N MET A 492 -21.91 5.61 17.56
CA MET A 492 -20.74 5.60 16.67
C MET A 492 -20.43 4.20 16.10
N ILE A 493 -20.70 3.14 16.87
CA ILE A 493 -20.45 1.76 16.44
C ILE A 493 -21.27 1.37 15.21
N LYS A 494 -22.51 1.89 15.08
CA LYS A 494 -23.41 1.56 13.96
C LYS A 494 -22.83 1.98 12.59
N PRO A 495 -22.47 3.25 12.34
CA PRO A 495 -21.85 3.66 11.08
C PRO A 495 -20.48 3.00 10.85
N ALA A 496 -19.69 2.77 11.90
CA ALA A 496 -18.42 2.05 11.81
C ALA A 496 -18.59 0.60 11.27
N LEU A 497 -19.56 -0.16 11.82
CA LEU A 497 -19.87 -1.50 11.32
C LEU A 497 -20.45 -1.49 9.90
N ALA A 498 -21.29 -0.51 9.57
CA ALA A 498 -21.82 -0.36 8.22
C ALA A 498 -20.69 -0.17 7.19
N ALA A 499 -19.69 0.66 7.51
CA ALA A 499 -18.51 0.86 6.68
C ALA A 499 -17.69 -0.43 6.52
N LEU A 500 -17.39 -1.14 7.62
CA LEU A 500 -16.66 -2.42 7.55
C LEU A 500 -17.43 -3.50 6.79
N TYR A 501 -18.76 -3.48 6.80
CA TYR A 501 -19.58 -4.39 6.02
C TYR A 501 -19.50 -4.08 4.51
N ILE A 502 -19.50 -2.80 4.12
CA ILE A 502 -19.22 -2.38 2.73
C ILE A 502 -17.84 -2.89 2.30
N ARG A 503 -16.83 -2.72 3.16
CA ARG A 503 -15.48 -3.24 2.94
C ARG A 503 -15.47 -4.74 2.71
N LYS A 504 -16.13 -5.51 3.59
CA LYS A 504 -16.21 -6.98 3.50
C LYS A 504 -16.74 -7.40 2.13
N LYS A 505 -17.80 -6.76 1.64
CA LYS A 505 -18.36 -7.05 0.31
C LYS A 505 -17.38 -6.74 -0.81
N ALA A 506 -16.71 -5.60 -0.76
CA ALA A 506 -15.73 -5.19 -1.77
C ALA A 506 -14.56 -6.19 -1.86
N VAL A 507 -13.96 -6.54 -0.72
CA VAL A 507 -12.85 -7.51 -0.64
C VAL A 507 -13.30 -8.91 -1.10
N ALA A 508 -14.46 -9.38 -0.64
CA ALA A 508 -15.01 -10.67 -1.07
C ALA A 508 -15.26 -10.73 -2.59
N GLU A 509 -15.71 -9.64 -3.20
CA GLU A 509 -15.89 -9.56 -4.65
C GLU A 509 -14.56 -9.68 -5.41
N LEU A 510 -13.50 -9.03 -4.91
CA LEU A 510 -12.16 -9.11 -5.51
C LEU A 510 -11.55 -10.51 -5.40
N ILE A 511 -11.74 -11.18 -4.26
CA ILE A 511 -11.36 -12.58 -4.08
C ILE A 511 -12.13 -13.47 -5.06
N ARG A 512 -13.46 -13.30 -5.18
CA ARG A 512 -14.28 -14.07 -6.13
C ARG A 512 -13.86 -13.86 -7.59
N LYS A 513 -13.44 -12.64 -7.95
CA LYS A 513 -12.93 -12.29 -9.29
C LYS A 513 -11.51 -12.81 -9.57
N GLY A 514 -10.80 -13.34 -8.58
CA GLY A 514 -9.42 -13.78 -8.73
C GLY A 514 -8.43 -12.62 -8.87
N THR A 515 -8.72 -11.48 -8.25
CA THR A 515 -7.85 -10.29 -8.21
C THR A 515 -6.81 -10.37 -7.10
N VAL A 516 -7.04 -11.28 -6.14
CA VAL A 516 -6.20 -11.54 -4.95
C VAL A 516 -5.82 -13.04 -4.99
N PRO A 517 -4.95 -13.47 -5.93
CA PRO A 517 -4.85 -14.86 -6.34
C PRO A 517 -4.36 -15.85 -5.27
N ALA A 518 -3.58 -15.42 -4.28
CA ALA A 518 -3.14 -16.31 -3.20
C ALA A 518 -4.34 -16.71 -2.33
N LEU A 519 -5.18 -15.75 -1.94
CA LEU A 519 -6.44 -16.05 -1.24
C LEU A 519 -7.46 -16.77 -2.14
N SER A 520 -7.63 -16.35 -3.39
CA SER A 520 -8.57 -16.99 -4.33
C SER A 520 -8.19 -18.43 -4.69
N GLY A 521 -6.89 -18.74 -4.66
CA GLY A 521 -6.33 -20.06 -4.94
C GLY A 521 -6.32 -21.00 -3.74
N ASN A 522 -6.65 -20.49 -2.55
CA ASN A 522 -6.75 -21.29 -1.33
C ASN A 522 -8.15 -21.93 -1.24
N SER A 523 -8.22 -23.24 -1.51
CA SER A 523 -9.49 -23.99 -1.49
C SER A 523 -10.18 -23.92 -0.13
N ASP A 524 -9.42 -23.97 0.95
CA ASP A 524 -9.92 -24.01 2.32
C ASP A 524 -10.65 -22.72 2.66
N PHE A 525 -10.12 -21.58 2.22
CA PHE A 525 -10.77 -20.28 2.36
C PHE A 525 -12.05 -20.18 1.52
N ILE A 526 -12.05 -20.68 0.28
CA ILE A 526 -13.25 -20.65 -0.57
C ILE A 526 -14.38 -21.53 -0.02
N GLN A 527 -14.04 -22.66 0.60
CA GLN A 527 -15.02 -23.62 1.11
C GLN A 527 -15.50 -23.30 2.52
N SER A 528 -14.59 -22.83 3.39
CA SER A 528 -14.81 -22.74 4.84
C SER A 528 -14.21 -21.49 5.50
N GLY A 529 -13.69 -20.55 4.69
CA GLY A 529 -13.04 -19.35 5.18
C GLY A 529 -13.96 -18.44 5.99
N THR A 530 -13.43 -17.88 7.07
CA THR A 530 -14.16 -16.93 7.91
C THR A 530 -13.63 -15.51 7.70
N THR A 531 -14.52 -14.51 7.76
CA THR A 531 -14.14 -13.09 7.76
C THR A 531 -14.56 -12.44 9.05
N ASN A 532 -13.60 -11.98 9.84
CA ASN A 532 -13.81 -11.24 11.07
C ASN A 532 -13.90 -9.74 10.75
N ILE A 533 -14.90 -9.06 11.35
CA ILE A 533 -15.02 -7.60 11.36
C ILE A 533 -14.66 -7.11 12.76
N ILE A 534 -13.68 -6.23 12.86
CA ILE A 534 -13.22 -5.73 14.16
C ILE A 534 -13.24 -4.20 14.16
N ILE A 535 -13.84 -3.61 15.19
CA ILE A 535 -13.70 -2.19 15.49
C ILE A 535 -12.57 -2.00 16.48
N ASN A 536 -11.64 -1.12 16.17
CA ASN A 536 -10.57 -0.75 17.09
C ASN A 536 -10.94 0.49 17.92
N LEU A 537 -10.57 0.50 19.20
CA LEU A 537 -10.81 1.61 20.13
C LEU A 537 -9.49 2.23 20.55
N ILE A 538 -9.43 3.56 20.53
CA ILE A 538 -8.19 4.32 20.78
C ILE A 538 -8.43 5.37 21.86
N GLY A 539 -7.47 5.51 22.77
CA GLY A 539 -7.47 6.50 23.83
C GLY A 539 -8.43 6.19 24.97
N ALA A 540 -8.72 4.91 25.24
CA ALA A 540 -9.68 4.51 26.27
C ALA A 540 -9.26 4.99 27.68
N ARG A 541 -7.96 4.91 28.00
CA ARG A 541 -7.41 5.36 29.29
C ARG A 541 -7.53 6.87 29.45
N GLU A 542 -7.13 7.64 28.44
CA GLU A 542 -7.20 9.11 28.46
C GLU A 542 -8.65 9.60 28.53
N SER A 543 -9.56 8.92 27.82
CA SER A 543 -11.00 9.22 27.88
C SER A 543 -11.54 9.11 29.29
N VAL A 544 -11.27 8.00 29.98
CA VAL A 544 -11.82 7.73 31.31
C VAL A 544 -11.08 8.50 32.39
N ASN A 545 -9.75 8.43 32.41
CA ASN A 545 -8.94 8.97 33.49
C ASN A 545 -8.83 10.50 33.40
N ASP A 546 -8.51 11.03 32.22
CA ASP A 546 -8.06 12.42 32.09
C ASP A 546 -9.20 13.36 31.69
N ILE A 547 -10.07 12.93 30.77
CA ILE A 547 -11.15 13.76 30.23
C ILE A 547 -12.39 13.68 31.12
N LEU A 548 -12.90 12.46 31.39
CA LEU A 548 -14.05 12.26 32.28
C LEU A 548 -13.67 12.49 33.76
N GLY A 549 -12.42 12.25 34.15
CA GLY A 549 -11.91 12.48 35.52
C GLY A 549 -12.06 11.30 36.48
N HIS A 550 -12.25 10.08 35.96
CA HIS A 550 -12.33 8.86 36.76
C HIS A 550 -10.96 8.18 36.84
N HIS A 551 -10.12 8.57 37.80
CA HIS A 551 -8.80 7.97 37.98
C HIS A 551 -8.85 6.57 38.63
N SER A 552 -7.71 5.87 38.64
CA SER A 552 -7.57 4.54 39.28
C SER A 552 -8.00 4.52 40.76
N LYS A 553 -7.84 5.63 41.48
CA LYS A 553 -8.29 5.81 42.88
C LYS A 553 -9.78 6.16 43.03
N ASN A 554 -10.50 6.43 41.93
CA ASN A 554 -11.89 6.89 41.90
C ASN A 554 -12.72 6.12 40.86
N ASN A 555 -12.75 4.80 40.98
CA ASN A 555 -13.52 3.87 40.12
C ASN A 555 -13.19 3.90 38.61
N GLY A 556 -12.04 4.43 38.20
CA GLY A 556 -11.63 4.50 36.78
C GLY A 556 -11.65 3.15 36.05
N MET A 557 -11.19 2.09 36.72
CA MET A 557 -11.21 0.73 36.14
C MET A 557 -12.64 0.24 35.90
N GLU A 558 -13.55 0.48 36.85
CA GLU A 558 -14.95 0.06 36.72
C GLU A 558 -15.64 0.79 35.56
N VAL A 559 -15.38 2.10 35.42
CA VAL A 559 -15.89 2.90 34.30
C VAL A 559 -15.31 2.43 32.97
N LEU A 560 -14.00 2.16 32.90
CA LEU A 560 -13.36 1.59 31.71
C LEU A 560 -14.02 0.26 31.31
N GLN A 561 -14.21 -0.66 32.25
CA GLN A 561 -14.88 -1.93 32.01
C GLN A 561 -16.32 -1.74 31.50
N LYS A 562 -17.09 -0.79 32.07
CA LYS A 562 -18.45 -0.45 31.60
C LYS A 562 -18.44 0.06 30.16
N VAL A 563 -17.49 0.93 29.80
CA VAL A 563 -17.33 1.49 28.45
C VAL A 563 -16.99 0.39 27.45
N LEU A 564 -15.99 -0.45 27.76
CA LEU A 564 -15.58 -1.55 26.89
C LEU A 564 -16.68 -2.59 26.72
N LYS A 565 -17.35 -2.97 27.81
CA LYS A 565 -18.50 -3.89 27.78
C LYS A 565 -19.63 -3.34 26.91
N THR A 566 -19.99 -2.07 27.10
CA THR A 566 -21.02 -1.42 26.28
C THR A 566 -20.65 -1.46 24.80
N SER A 567 -19.38 -1.24 24.47
CA SER A 567 -18.89 -1.28 23.10
C SER A 567 -19.04 -2.68 22.49
N VAL A 568 -18.63 -3.71 23.23
CA VAL A 568 -18.71 -5.11 22.80
C VAL A 568 -20.16 -5.56 22.63
N ASP A 569 -21.02 -5.27 23.62
CA ASP A 569 -22.44 -5.64 23.60
C ASP A 569 -23.15 -5.00 22.39
N VAL A 570 -22.95 -3.69 22.17
CA VAL A 570 -23.54 -2.97 21.04
C VAL A 570 -23.01 -3.47 19.70
N ALA A 571 -21.70 -3.74 19.60
CA ALA A 571 -21.11 -4.27 18.37
C ALA A 571 -21.66 -5.66 18.02
N LEU A 572 -21.84 -6.52 19.03
CA LEU A 572 -22.44 -7.85 18.85
C LEU A 572 -23.92 -7.78 18.48
N ASP A 573 -24.70 -6.94 19.14
CA ASP A 573 -26.12 -6.71 18.81
C ASP A 573 -26.29 -6.18 17.38
N GLN A 574 -25.50 -5.18 17.01
CA GLN A 574 -25.54 -4.61 15.68
C GLN A 574 -25.02 -5.57 14.62
N GLY A 575 -24.00 -6.37 14.94
CA GLY A 575 -23.52 -7.48 14.10
C GLY A 575 -24.64 -8.47 13.79
N ARG A 576 -25.36 -8.95 14.82
CA ARG A 576 -26.54 -9.80 14.66
C ARG A 576 -27.61 -9.15 13.79
N TYR A 577 -27.88 -7.86 14.00
CA TYR A 577 -28.87 -7.11 13.22
C TYR A 577 -28.55 -7.07 11.72
N ILE A 578 -27.26 -6.93 11.34
CA ILE A 578 -26.83 -6.92 9.93
C ILE A 578 -26.52 -8.31 9.37
N GLY A 579 -26.75 -9.38 10.15
CA GLY A 579 -26.51 -10.77 9.73
C GLY A 579 -25.04 -11.20 9.79
N GLU A 580 -24.22 -10.55 10.61
CA GLU A 580 -22.79 -10.82 10.77
C GLU A 580 -22.48 -11.38 12.17
N GLY A 581 -22.00 -12.63 12.22
CA GLY A 581 -21.71 -13.34 13.49
C GLY A 581 -20.30 -13.11 14.04
N SER A 582 -19.32 -12.80 13.19
CA SER A 582 -17.91 -12.61 13.58
C SER A 582 -17.57 -11.12 13.71
N VAL A 583 -18.23 -10.45 14.65
CA VAL A 583 -17.97 -9.03 14.98
C VAL A 583 -17.28 -8.94 16.33
N GLY A 584 -16.17 -8.21 16.37
CA GLY A 584 -15.39 -7.99 17.59
C GLY A 584 -15.03 -6.53 17.83
N VAL A 585 -14.64 -6.25 19.06
CA VAL A 585 -14.04 -4.97 19.46
C VAL A 585 -12.63 -5.24 19.98
N ALA A 586 -11.67 -4.42 19.57
CA ALA A 586 -10.29 -4.55 19.95
C ALA A 586 -9.69 -3.22 20.44
N MET A 587 -8.56 -3.33 21.13
CA MET A 587 -7.67 -2.22 21.42
C MET A 587 -6.27 -2.62 20.92
N ILE A 588 -5.93 -2.18 19.71
CA ILE A 588 -4.69 -2.52 19.02
C ILE A 588 -3.99 -1.27 18.47
N ALA A 589 -2.67 -1.38 18.30
CA ALA A 589 -1.84 -0.34 17.72
C ALA A 589 -2.05 -0.20 16.20
N ASP A 590 -2.20 1.05 15.74
CA ASP A 590 -2.33 1.45 14.34
C ASP A 590 -1.79 2.89 14.12
N ASP A 591 -2.09 3.51 12.98
CA ASP A 591 -1.68 4.89 12.66
C ASP A 591 -2.60 6.00 13.22
N SER A 592 -3.67 5.63 13.95
CA SER A 592 -4.70 6.57 14.35
C SER A 592 -4.35 7.40 15.59
N ALA A 593 -3.58 6.88 16.54
CA ALA A 593 -3.32 7.55 17.82
C ALA A 593 -2.68 8.92 17.67
N THR A 594 -1.65 9.04 16.83
CA THR A 594 -0.97 10.30 16.53
C THR A 594 -1.90 11.27 15.81
N ARG A 595 -2.68 10.75 14.85
CA ARG A 595 -3.61 11.55 14.05
C ARG A 595 -4.72 12.14 14.90
N PHE A 596 -5.35 11.32 15.75
CA PHE A 596 -6.39 11.75 16.68
C PHE A 596 -5.86 12.78 17.67
N ALA A 597 -4.71 12.53 18.29
CA ALA A 597 -4.10 13.47 19.23
C ALA A 597 -3.81 14.84 18.59
N ALA A 598 -3.35 14.87 17.34
CA ALA A 598 -3.13 16.12 16.61
C ALA A 598 -4.44 16.88 16.35
N LEU A 599 -5.44 16.23 15.74
CA LEU A 599 -6.73 16.85 15.41
C LEU A 599 -7.52 17.30 16.65
N ASP A 600 -7.41 16.55 17.75
CA ASP A 600 -8.04 16.89 19.02
C ASP A 600 -7.31 18.04 19.71
N SER A 601 -5.98 18.07 19.65
CA SER A 601 -5.16 19.17 20.18
C SER A 601 -5.48 20.51 19.50
N ASP A 602 -5.68 20.50 18.19
CA ASP A 602 -6.01 21.71 17.42
C ASP A 602 -7.40 22.26 17.81
N LYS A 603 -8.32 21.39 18.22
CA LYS A 603 -9.71 21.77 18.53
C LYS A 603 -9.97 22.03 20.02
N TYR A 604 -9.34 21.28 20.93
CA TYR A 604 -9.58 21.35 22.38
C TYR A 604 -8.36 21.83 23.17
N GLY A 605 -7.20 22.02 22.54
CA GLY A 605 -5.94 22.36 23.20
C GLY A 605 -5.20 21.14 23.76
N ARG A 606 -3.95 21.35 24.19
CA ARG A 606 -3.01 20.27 24.60
C ARG A 606 -3.11 19.83 26.06
N ALA A 607 -4.04 20.40 26.84
CA ALA A 607 -4.05 20.28 28.30
C ALA A 607 -4.14 18.83 28.83
N TYR A 608 -4.70 17.91 28.06
CA TYR A 608 -4.98 16.53 28.49
C TYR A 608 -4.00 15.49 27.91
N LEU A 609 -3.03 15.90 27.10
CA LEU A 609 -1.95 15.01 26.61
C LEU A 609 -0.74 14.99 27.56
N GLN A 610 -0.78 15.79 28.64
CA GLN A 610 0.33 15.96 29.60
C GLN A 610 0.30 14.96 30.77
N SER A 611 -0.78 14.19 30.92
CA SER A 611 -1.05 13.29 32.07
C SER A 611 -0.38 11.92 31.97
N THR A 612 0.01 11.47 30.77
CA THR A 612 0.84 10.27 30.62
C THR A 612 2.28 10.63 31.02
N GLN A 613 2.96 9.76 31.79
CA GLN A 613 4.27 10.01 32.42
C GLN A 613 5.45 10.32 31.46
N GLN A 614 5.17 10.58 30.19
CA GLN A 614 6.10 11.08 29.19
C GLN A 614 5.29 12.07 28.36
N ASN A 615 5.84 13.25 28.03
CA ASN A 615 5.26 14.26 27.13
C ASN A 615 4.82 13.63 25.77
N SER A 616 3.70 12.93 25.78
CA SER A 616 3.26 12.03 24.72
C SER A 616 2.42 12.81 23.73
N THR A 617 2.80 12.75 22.46
CA THR A 617 2.04 13.36 21.37
C THR A 617 0.98 12.41 20.80
N THR A 618 0.71 11.29 21.47
CA THR A 618 -0.13 10.19 20.95
C THR A 618 -1.05 9.61 22.02
N TYR A 619 -2.26 9.20 21.64
CA TYR A 619 -3.18 8.46 22.53
C TYR A 619 -2.78 6.99 22.71
N SER A 620 -3.21 6.38 23.82
CA SER A 620 -3.02 4.95 24.08
C SER A 620 -3.81 4.06 23.10
N GLN A 621 -3.22 2.93 22.70
CA GLN A 621 -3.82 1.99 21.71
C GLN A 621 -3.98 0.55 22.24
N GLY A 622 -3.55 0.30 23.47
CA GLY A 622 -3.52 -1.00 24.11
C GLY A 622 -3.00 -0.83 25.54
N LEU A 623 -2.47 -1.90 26.14
CA LEU A 623 -1.85 -1.85 27.45
C LEU A 623 -0.34 -1.98 27.33
N THR A 624 0.39 -1.06 27.95
CA THR A 624 1.84 -1.14 28.06
C THR A 624 2.21 -1.35 29.53
N LEU A 625 2.99 -2.39 29.79
CA LEU A 625 3.59 -2.72 31.07
C LEU A 625 5.08 -2.42 30.99
N TYR A 626 5.64 -1.80 32.02
CA TYR A 626 7.07 -1.57 32.11
C TYR A 626 7.71 -2.65 32.97
N GLY A 627 8.75 -3.31 32.46
CA GLY A 627 9.37 -4.45 33.14
C GLY A 627 9.84 -4.13 34.56
N GLU A 628 10.31 -2.91 34.82
CA GLU A 628 10.72 -2.46 36.15
C GLU A 628 9.58 -2.50 37.17
N GLN A 629 8.36 -2.16 36.75
CA GLN A 629 7.16 -2.15 37.62
C GLN A 629 6.76 -3.56 38.06
N LEU A 630 7.04 -4.58 37.24
CA LEU A 630 6.76 -5.98 37.56
C LEU A 630 7.81 -6.61 38.51
N LEU A 631 8.97 -5.96 38.68
CA LEU A 631 10.07 -6.48 39.50
C LEU A 631 10.19 -5.80 40.88
N MET A 632 9.31 -4.84 41.17
CA MET A 632 9.28 -4.13 42.45
C MET A 632 8.84 -5.09 43.58
N PRO A 633 9.70 -5.40 44.58
CA PRO A 633 9.46 -6.52 45.52
C PRO A 633 8.36 -6.32 46.57
N ASN A 634 7.84 -5.10 46.76
CA ASN A 634 7.06 -4.72 47.94
C ASN A 634 5.72 -4.03 47.62
N ASP A 635 5.17 -4.20 46.40
CA ASP A 635 3.99 -3.45 45.99
C ASP A 635 2.92 -4.40 45.40
N ASP A 636 1.73 -4.41 46.00
CA ASP A 636 0.50 -5.05 45.47
C ASP A 636 0.15 -4.56 44.05
N ASN A 637 0.85 -3.51 43.57
CA ASN A 637 0.74 -2.93 42.24
C ASN A 637 1.10 -3.89 41.09
N SER A 638 2.01 -4.86 41.27
CA SER A 638 2.36 -5.79 40.18
C SER A 638 1.20 -6.76 39.87
N GLY A 639 0.57 -7.31 40.92
CA GLY A 639 -0.63 -8.14 40.81
C GLY A 639 -1.81 -7.37 40.22
N SER A 640 -2.01 -6.12 40.64
CA SER A 640 -3.10 -5.28 40.14
C SER A 640 -2.96 -4.91 38.66
N LEU A 641 -1.74 -4.70 38.15
CA LEU A 641 -1.47 -4.46 36.73
C LEU A 641 -1.77 -5.68 35.85
N ILE A 642 -1.41 -6.88 36.33
CA ILE A 642 -1.73 -8.14 35.64
C ILE A 642 -3.25 -8.36 35.67
N GLU A 643 -3.90 -8.12 36.81
CA GLU A 643 -5.35 -8.24 36.95
C GLU A 643 -6.11 -7.26 36.04
N GLU A 644 -5.62 -6.02 35.89
CA GLU A 644 -6.14 -5.06 34.90
C GLU A 644 -6.09 -5.67 33.49
N CYS A 645 -4.93 -6.17 33.08
CA CYS A 645 -4.74 -6.77 31.76
C CYS A 645 -5.70 -7.95 31.52
N LEU A 646 -5.84 -8.83 32.49
CA LEU A 646 -6.77 -9.97 32.45
C LEU A 646 -8.23 -9.51 32.31
N SER A 647 -8.62 -8.49 33.08
CA SER A 647 -10.00 -7.98 33.06
C SER A 647 -10.37 -7.35 31.72
N VAL A 648 -9.45 -6.60 31.11
CA VAL A 648 -9.67 -5.95 29.81
C VAL A 648 -9.63 -6.98 28.68
N ASP A 649 -8.67 -7.91 28.70
CA ASP A 649 -8.56 -8.97 27.68
C ASP A 649 -9.81 -9.86 27.65
N LYS A 650 -10.40 -10.15 28.81
CA LYS A 650 -11.63 -10.94 28.90
C LYS A 650 -12.84 -10.26 28.26
N LEU A 651 -12.89 -8.92 28.26
CA LEU A 651 -13.99 -8.15 27.68
C LEU A 651 -13.86 -8.03 26.15
N LEU A 652 -12.65 -7.81 25.64
CA LEU A 652 -12.42 -7.51 24.23
C LEU A 652 -12.44 -8.78 23.36
N SER A 653 -13.56 -8.97 22.65
CA SER A 653 -13.76 -10.12 21.77
C SER A 653 -12.89 -10.13 20.50
N GLY A 654 -12.44 -8.98 20.03
CA GLY A 654 -11.62 -8.84 18.81
C GLY A 654 -10.11 -8.94 19.06
N GLY A 655 -9.65 -8.57 20.26
CA GLY A 655 -8.23 -8.66 20.64
C GLY A 655 -7.73 -7.48 21.46
N LEU A 656 -6.59 -7.68 22.10
CA LEU A 656 -5.94 -6.67 22.93
C LEU A 656 -4.43 -6.72 22.70
N SER A 657 -3.86 -5.57 22.36
CA SER A 657 -2.41 -5.41 22.29
C SER A 657 -1.86 -5.18 23.70
N ILE A 658 -1.09 -6.14 24.20
CA ILE A 658 -0.35 -6.03 25.46
C ILE A 658 1.13 -6.04 25.15
N THR A 659 1.79 -4.93 25.47
CA THR A 659 3.22 -4.73 25.25
C THR A 659 3.95 -4.71 26.59
N LEU A 660 4.97 -5.55 26.74
CA LEU A 660 5.89 -5.50 27.87
C LEU A 660 7.17 -4.76 27.44
N ASP A 661 7.24 -3.48 27.77
CA ASP A 661 8.43 -2.66 27.54
C ASP A 661 9.52 -3.04 28.58
N VAL A 662 10.50 -3.82 28.13
CA VAL A 662 11.67 -4.22 28.94
C VAL A 662 12.91 -3.42 28.57
N THR A 663 12.72 -2.25 27.95
CA THR A 663 13.86 -1.51 27.40
C THR A 663 14.85 -1.09 28.49
N GLU A 664 14.36 -0.64 29.66
CA GLU A 664 15.20 -0.31 30.83
C GLU A 664 15.98 -1.50 31.40
N LEU A 665 15.49 -2.72 31.15
CA LEU A 665 16.11 -3.96 31.62
C LEU A 665 17.04 -4.59 30.57
N ALA A 666 17.17 -4.01 29.38
CA ALA A 666 17.89 -4.62 28.25
C ALA A 666 19.38 -4.89 28.53
N SER A 667 20.00 -4.10 29.41
CA SER A 667 21.40 -4.29 29.85
C SER A 667 21.55 -5.39 30.92
N ASN A 668 20.49 -5.73 31.66
CA ASN A 668 20.49 -6.73 32.72
C ASN A 668 19.68 -7.96 32.31
N HIS A 669 20.37 -8.93 31.70
CA HIS A 669 19.76 -10.14 31.19
C HIS A 669 18.96 -10.93 32.26
N VAL A 670 19.41 -10.94 33.51
CA VAL A 670 18.71 -11.65 34.61
C VAL A 670 17.39 -10.97 34.95
N GLN A 671 17.38 -9.64 35.07
CA GLN A 671 16.15 -8.88 35.34
C GLN A 671 15.18 -8.96 34.17
N LEU A 672 15.67 -8.86 32.93
CA LEU A 672 14.84 -9.00 31.73
C LEU A 672 14.10 -10.34 31.71
N LYS A 673 14.79 -11.46 32.01
CA LYS A 673 14.15 -12.78 32.12
C LYS A 673 13.07 -12.80 33.21
N LYS A 674 13.36 -12.26 34.39
CA LYS A 674 12.38 -12.21 35.49
C LYS A 674 11.15 -11.39 35.11
N ALA A 675 11.29 -10.30 34.37
CA ALA A 675 10.16 -9.49 33.93
C ALA A 675 9.27 -10.23 32.92
N ILE A 676 9.88 -10.95 31.97
CA ILE A 676 9.15 -11.81 31.02
C ILE A 676 8.42 -12.93 31.76
N GLU A 677 9.09 -13.56 32.73
CA GLU A 677 8.47 -14.59 33.57
C GLU A 677 7.32 -14.04 34.40
N ALA A 678 7.45 -12.85 35.01
CA ALA A 678 6.38 -12.21 35.77
C ALA A 678 5.14 -11.91 34.90
N ALA A 679 5.35 -11.50 33.64
CA ALA A 679 4.26 -11.25 32.70
C ALA A 679 3.58 -12.52 32.15
N SER A 680 4.13 -13.72 32.41
CA SER A 680 3.60 -14.98 31.87
C SER A 680 2.19 -15.35 32.34
N GLY A 681 1.69 -14.71 33.41
CA GLY A 681 0.30 -14.82 33.86
C GLY A 681 -0.72 -14.12 32.95
N ILE A 682 -0.26 -13.38 31.93
CA ILE A 682 -1.11 -12.71 30.94
C ILE A 682 -1.31 -13.64 29.73
N PRO A 683 -2.56 -13.84 29.23
CA PRO A 683 -2.87 -14.78 28.15
C PRO A 683 -2.02 -14.60 26.89
N PHE A 684 -1.76 -13.35 26.54
CA PHE A 684 -0.94 -12.95 25.40
C PHE A 684 -0.21 -11.64 25.70
N PHE A 685 1.09 -11.60 25.42
CA PHE A 685 1.85 -10.35 25.50
C PHE A 685 3.06 -10.36 24.56
N ARG A 686 3.57 -9.17 24.25
CA ARG A 686 4.74 -8.95 23.39
C ARG A 686 5.84 -8.23 24.18
N PRO A 687 6.91 -8.91 24.60
CA PRO A 687 8.09 -8.24 25.13
C PRO A 687 8.79 -7.44 24.02
N MET A 688 9.25 -6.24 24.34
CA MET A 688 9.89 -5.34 23.38
C MET A 688 11.03 -4.53 23.98
N VAL A 689 11.98 -4.13 23.13
CA VAL A 689 13.10 -3.25 23.48
C VAL A 689 13.22 -2.20 22.38
N LYS A 690 13.12 -0.94 22.76
CA LYS A 690 13.41 0.19 21.85
C LYS A 690 14.89 0.20 21.46
N LEU A 691 15.17 0.11 20.17
CA LEU A 691 16.53 0.13 19.60
C LEU A 691 16.64 1.18 18.49
N MET A 692 17.86 1.64 18.22
CA MET A 692 18.13 2.55 17.10
C MET A 692 18.85 1.82 15.96
N VAL A 693 18.41 2.03 14.73
CA VAL A 693 19.03 1.52 13.50
C VAL A 693 19.48 2.68 12.64
N CYS A 694 20.72 2.65 12.16
CA CYS A 694 21.18 3.68 11.23
C CYS A 694 20.65 3.40 9.82
N ASN A 695 19.89 4.35 9.24
CA ASN A 695 19.40 4.25 7.86
C ASN A 695 20.54 4.30 6.83
N SER A 696 21.70 4.86 7.17
CA SER A 696 22.83 5.00 6.25
C SER A 696 23.68 3.73 6.16
N CYS A 697 23.92 3.03 7.27
CA CYS A 697 24.79 1.85 7.28
C CYS A 697 24.09 0.54 7.69
N GLY A 698 22.81 0.61 8.09
CA GLY A 698 22.00 -0.56 8.49
C GLY A 698 22.39 -1.18 9.83
N LYS A 699 23.37 -0.64 10.56
CA LYS A 699 23.77 -1.21 11.86
C LYS A 699 22.82 -0.78 12.97
N ARG A 700 22.51 -1.72 13.85
CA ARG A 700 21.80 -1.47 15.11
C ARG A 700 22.76 -0.95 16.16
N SER A 701 22.32 0.02 16.92
CA SER A 701 23.03 0.52 18.09
C SER A 701 22.42 -0.01 19.38
N GLY A 702 23.28 -0.32 20.35
CA GLY A 702 22.86 -0.81 21.67
C GLY A 702 22.37 0.30 22.61
N SER A 703 22.53 1.57 22.23
CA SER A 703 22.10 2.74 23.00
C SER A 703 20.90 3.43 22.34
N ARG A 704 19.95 3.86 23.18
CA ARG A 704 18.65 4.42 22.76
C ARG A 704 18.69 5.90 22.37
N TYR A 705 19.72 6.62 22.83
CA TYR A 705 19.80 8.07 22.71
C TYR A 705 21.05 8.47 21.95
N LEU A 706 21.19 7.92 20.74
CA LEU A 706 22.26 8.29 19.83
C LEU A 706 21.72 9.24 18.77
N GLU A 707 22.11 10.50 18.87
CA GLU A 707 21.87 11.49 17.82
C GLU A 707 22.64 11.16 16.52
N ARG A 708 23.72 10.38 16.64
CA ARG A 708 24.55 9.93 15.51
C ARG A 708 24.93 8.47 15.66
N CYS A 709 25.00 7.77 14.53
CA CYS A 709 25.45 6.40 14.44
C CYS A 709 26.91 6.27 14.91
N GLU A 710 27.15 5.42 15.90
CA GLU A 710 28.50 5.12 16.42
C GLU A 710 29.42 4.45 15.39
N PHE A 711 28.86 3.86 14.33
CA PHE A 711 29.62 3.13 13.31
C PHE A 711 29.98 3.95 12.07
N CYS A 712 29.16 4.94 11.70
CA CYS A 712 29.37 5.72 10.46
C CYS A 712 29.19 7.24 10.64
N GLY A 713 28.84 7.72 11.83
CA GLY A 713 28.66 9.15 12.13
C GLY A 713 27.38 9.78 11.58
N SER A 714 26.55 9.05 10.83
CA SER A 714 25.29 9.56 10.27
C SER A 714 24.28 9.94 11.35
N SER A 715 23.57 11.06 11.16
CA SER A 715 22.44 11.47 11.99
C SER A 715 21.12 10.80 11.61
N HIS A 716 21.09 9.99 10.54
CA HIS A 716 19.87 9.33 10.08
C HIS A 716 19.64 8.04 10.86
N MET A 717 19.05 8.18 12.05
CA MET A 717 18.73 7.08 12.95
C MET A 717 17.22 6.82 12.97
N LEU A 718 16.83 5.55 12.95
CA LEU A 718 15.46 5.05 13.01
C LEU A 718 15.23 4.34 14.33
N LEU A 719 14.23 4.77 15.09
CA LEU A 719 13.76 4.04 16.27
C LEU A 719 12.95 2.83 15.82
N ILE A 720 13.29 1.65 16.32
CA ILE A 720 12.52 0.41 16.16
C ILE A 720 12.06 -0.09 17.53
N HIS A 721 10.94 -0.81 17.54
CA HIS A 721 10.22 -1.24 18.74
C HIS A 721 10.10 -2.75 18.82
#